data_AF-R5LKM4-F1
#
_entry.id   AF-R5LKM4-F1
#
_cell.length_a   1.000
_cell.length_b   1.000
_cell.length_c   1.000
_cell.angle_alpha   90.00
_cell.angle_beta   90.00
_cell.angle_gamma   90.00
#
_symmetry.space_group_name_H-M   'P 1'
#
loop_
_entity.id
_entity.type
_entity.pdbx_description
1 polymer ?
#
loop_
_entity_poly.entity_id
_entity_poly.type
_entity_poly.pdbx_seq_one_letter_code
_entity_poly.pdbx_strand_id
1 'polypeptide(L)'
;MDKNNFNIKKYIEKIKKSIKKVTYLLRGNKFKISFLGIFTICVLILFISNSFAVEVPVETTSFTSSNINYDSGESGAWKITRTASWISKNKAKVVYDLKTNPSETSLPVDYVLVVDGSLNEHDASFSAPLKTLLNNMHHYNNINNRVAVIGFNDKAEILTDFTNDENGSNTVLDNFLSTSATANKEISYYAAMEALLDFMNNYTSDGAEYVKVIFVTDGKPMVDSPKEIGTYLDLKDKYPELSFLAIQYEMGDAVVPAVANISDEQIVTNKNNVWDILNNVYLGCGNDSFYDNFVLNDYFKAPFTVDKVETTRGVATIDSEYSVEWNLNDSSQFVAGASARMTVYFNVSNEYTVGDIIPISDTTIVNYSYAGREEEVTDVNSPTLATGFKVNYDSNAPSGCVVSNMPSSDVVGIYNIVRPTTVVPKCSGYIFKGWKLTTSNVIINNDGSFTMPYKEVTYKATWAKASLNKSAEGTIAEKATLYGVLRDEVSNGGVAKEYTGKHQDSVDGSGSSKIYYYTASNDTDGTTVLSKNNVVFAGMCWQMIRTTDTGDVRMIYNGEVDSNDGCGTDRKNHPNYSGIEEITLNAKHKYSTDYSYNKTLKNFKVAGDLVTVDTSNPSSLIGTYTCLNSHKAVSCSTLYQVLYVEDSKIYAVAIKSSDIYNSIGTSIFNNLYGYNSEMGYMYNGNYPGNTYEISNIEIKKEQIDFSTGTYCETVTYDTSTKTYSCSGNPRYFWEVGGDDFRKSLVHNYVVSDDNPSVVRYMIGINIDENDMTNSYYYYIELTDGQTMDDFYVYGDGYTINDDGTYKITNPTLITKRDFYYSYSDYKGKYFGEDLQIREGNYNSTSYDGYKNGGLINTNRVSSLFYNLSSGGSSLTVSNYQSYLAFSPISKIPKFSSSVTYSNGKYKLSGTVTNIGLYDTSNISKVNNTHYTCFTAGDECSSVYYVYYANGNYIYSIKLNNGENISGALVNMFNSSTTNSKDSIIKQLVESWYAHSLSSYTSYLADTVYCNDRSIKSLGGFDPNGGNLYSLLTFNGTSNTSLLCSNEADRFSVSNSVAPLKYPIGLLSGAEANLLGNNKVRASGSKYWLMSPSSLTGTSIGQFVVEATGTLNSTVSINSSNYIRPVITLKGSLILVSGDGSVTSPYVVSTN
;
A
#
# COMPACT_ATOMS: atom_id res chain seq x y z
N MET A 1 -64.17 36.24 -61.71
CA MET A 1 -64.78 35.42 -62.78
C MET A 1 -63.75 34.32 -63.08
N ASP A 2 -63.99 33.02 -62.94
CA ASP A 2 -65.22 32.26 -62.84
C ASP A 2 -65.08 31.02 -61.95
N LYS A 3 -66.20 30.67 -61.31
CA LYS A 3 -66.44 29.42 -60.58
C LYS A 3 -66.58 28.26 -61.57
N ASN A 4 -65.94 27.12 -61.30
CA ASN A 4 -66.44 25.83 -61.78
C ASN A 4 -66.53 24.82 -60.63
N ASN A 5 -67.78 24.45 -60.35
CA ASN A 5 -68.22 23.58 -59.25
C ASN A 5 -67.72 22.14 -59.42
N PHE A 6 -66.99 21.64 -58.42
CA PHE A 6 -66.67 20.22 -58.26
C PHE A 6 -67.91 19.45 -57.77
N ASN A 7 -68.50 18.61 -58.64
CA ASN A 7 -69.76 17.93 -58.38
C ASN A 7 -69.59 16.66 -57.51
N ILE A 8 -69.56 16.86 -56.19
CA ILE A 8 -69.43 15.85 -55.13
C ILE A 8 -70.41 14.68 -55.27
N LYS A 9 -71.61 14.89 -55.86
CA LYS A 9 -72.63 13.84 -56.02
C LYS A 9 -72.18 12.69 -56.91
N LYS A 10 -71.40 12.97 -57.97
CA LYS A 10 -70.92 11.94 -58.92
C LYS A 10 -69.80 11.07 -58.32
N TYR A 11 -69.04 11.63 -57.37
CA TYR A 11 -67.97 10.93 -56.66
C TYR A 11 -68.53 10.02 -55.55
N ILE A 12 -69.56 10.48 -54.84
CA ILE A 12 -70.25 9.69 -53.79
C ILE A 12 -70.95 8.46 -54.38
N GLU A 13 -71.55 8.55 -55.57
CA GLU A 13 -72.14 7.37 -56.25
C GLU A 13 -71.09 6.33 -56.67
N LYS A 14 -69.91 6.78 -57.15
CA LYS A 14 -68.79 5.89 -57.50
C LYS A 14 -68.25 5.15 -56.28
N ILE A 15 -68.18 5.84 -55.14
CA ILE A 15 -67.78 5.26 -53.85
C ILE A 15 -68.84 4.26 -53.35
N LYS A 16 -70.14 4.61 -53.39
CA LYS A 16 -71.22 3.70 -52.97
C LYS A 16 -71.27 2.40 -53.80
N LYS A 17 -71.03 2.48 -55.12
CA LYS A 17 -71.00 1.31 -56.01
C LYS A 17 -69.77 0.43 -55.76
N SER A 18 -68.64 1.02 -55.40
CA SER A 18 -67.40 0.31 -55.04
C SER A 18 -67.50 -0.36 -53.67
N ILE A 19 -68.10 0.32 -52.69
CA ILE A 19 -68.37 -0.22 -51.34
C ILE A 19 -69.31 -1.44 -51.45
N LYS A 20 -70.40 -1.37 -52.23
CA LYS A 20 -71.32 -2.50 -52.43
C LYS A 20 -70.65 -3.74 -53.07
N LYS A 21 -69.68 -3.54 -53.96
CA LYS A 21 -68.89 -4.63 -54.57
C LYS A 21 -67.95 -5.29 -53.55
N VAL A 22 -67.37 -4.50 -52.65
CA VAL A 22 -66.51 -4.98 -51.56
C VAL A 22 -67.33 -5.71 -50.49
N THR A 23 -68.56 -5.26 -50.17
CA THR A 23 -69.42 -5.94 -49.18
C THR A 23 -69.89 -7.33 -49.61
N TYR A 24 -70.02 -7.60 -50.93
CA TYR A 24 -70.42 -8.92 -51.44
C TYR A 24 -69.26 -9.94 -51.40
N LEU A 25 -68.01 -9.47 -51.55
CA LEU A 25 -66.80 -10.30 -51.42
C LEU A 25 -66.47 -10.68 -49.96
N LEU A 26 -67.09 -10.04 -48.97
CA LEU A 26 -66.78 -10.16 -47.54
C LEU A 26 -67.61 -11.19 -46.77
N ARG A 27 -68.48 -11.97 -47.41
CA ARG A 27 -69.40 -12.91 -46.72
C ARG A 27 -68.86 -14.34 -46.48
N GLY A 28 -67.60 -14.64 -46.80
CA GLY A 28 -67.14 -16.03 -46.89
C GLY A 28 -66.04 -16.52 -45.96
N ASN A 29 -65.29 -15.68 -45.23
CA ASN A 29 -64.16 -16.21 -44.47
C ASN A 29 -63.70 -15.34 -43.30
N LYS A 30 -64.04 -15.76 -42.06
CA LYS A 30 -63.69 -15.05 -40.81
C LYS A 30 -62.18 -14.93 -40.57
N PHE A 31 -61.35 -15.75 -41.23
CA PHE A 31 -59.90 -15.76 -41.03
C PHE A 31 -59.15 -14.61 -41.73
N LYS A 32 -59.67 -14.08 -42.86
CA LYS A 32 -59.03 -12.97 -43.60
C LYS A 32 -59.42 -11.57 -43.08
N ILE A 33 -60.50 -11.45 -42.31
CA ILE A 33 -60.96 -10.18 -41.73
C ILE A 33 -60.08 -9.76 -40.55
N SER A 34 -59.61 -10.74 -39.75
CA SER A 34 -58.63 -10.47 -38.68
C SER A 34 -57.28 -10.04 -39.26
N PHE A 35 -56.83 -10.66 -40.36
CA PHE A 35 -55.55 -10.33 -40.98
C PHE A 35 -55.56 -8.94 -41.66
N LEU A 36 -56.66 -8.56 -42.30
CA LEU A 36 -56.79 -7.22 -42.90
C LEU A 36 -56.96 -6.13 -41.84
N GLY A 37 -57.67 -6.40 -40.74
CA GLY A 37 -57.76 -5.48 -39.60
C GLY A 37 -56.40 -5.27 -38.91
N ILE A 38 -55.65 -6.34 -38.70
CA ILE A 38 -54.28 -6.28 -38.16
C ILE A 38 -53.35 -5.56 -39.15
N PHE A 39 -53.41 -5.85 -40.45
CA PHE A 39 -52.58 -5.17 -41.45
C PHE A 39 -52.89 -3.67 -41.53
N THR A 40 -54.16 -3.27 -41.45
CA THR A 40 -54.56 -1.85 -41.47
C THR A 40 -54.14 -1.14 -40.18
N ILE A 41 -54.21 -1.82 -39.03
CA ILE A 41 -53.71 -1.30 -37.74
C ILE A 41 -52.18 -1.21 -37.75
N CYS A 42 -51.45 -2.19 -38.30
CA CYS A 42 -49.99 -2.14 -38.43
C CYS A 42 -49.55 -1.02 -39.39
N VAL A 43 -50.24 -0.82 -40.50
CA VAL A 43 -49.99 0.30 -41.42
C VAL A 43 -50.32 1.64 -40.75
N LEU A 44 -51.44 1.76 -40.00
CA LEU A 44 -51.73 2.97 -39.23
C LEU A 44 -50.71 3.22 -38.11
N ILE A 45 -50.21 2.18 -37.44
CA ILE A 45 -49.16 2.29 -36.42
C ILE A 45 -47.86 2.76 -37.07
N LEU A 46 -47.49 2.25 -38.26
CA LEU A 46 -46.33 2.70 -39.03
C LEU A 46 -46.45 4.15 -39.53
N PHE A 47 -47.64 4.59 -39.96
CA PHE A 47 -47.87 5.97 -40.37
C PHE A 47 -47.94 6.94 -39.18
N ILE A 48 -48.55 6.55 -38.05
CA ILE A 48 -48.59 7.39 -36.83
C ILE A 48 -47.20 7.46 -36.18
N SER A 49 -46.40 6.38 -36.21
CA SER A 49 -45.03 6.42 -35.67
C SER A 49 -44.07 7.27 -36.50
N ASN A 50 -44.31 7.46 -37.80
CA ASN A 50 -43.54 8.38 -38.63
C ASN A 50 -44.03 9.84 -38.59
N SER A 51 -45.28 10.12 -38.22
CA SER A 51 -45.79 11.50 -38.08
C SER A 51 -45.50 12.15 -36.73
N PHE A 52 -44.95 11.42 -35.75
CA PHE A 52 -44.54 11.94 -34.43
C PHE A 52 -43.04 11.73 -34.14
N ALA A 53 -42.21 11.56 -35.17
CA ALA A 53 -40.76 11.55 -34.98
C ALA A 53 -40.29 12.97 -34.60
N VAL A 54 -39.68 13.10 -33.42
CA VAL A 54 -38.98 14.32 -33.02
C VAL A 54 -37.81 14.50 -34.00
N GLU A 55 -37.73 15.68 -34.62
CA GLU A 55 -36.62 16.03 -35.50
C GLU A 55 -35.33 16.08 -34.66
N VAL A 56 -34.33 15.27 -35.02
CA VAL A 56 -33.04 15.17 -34.31
C VAL A 56 -31.96 15.75 -35.23
N PRO A 57 -30.99 16.53 -34.73
CA PRO A 57 -29.92 17.06 -35.56
C PRO A 57 -29.10 15.92 -36.18
N VAL A 58 -28.77 16.07 -37.46
CA VAL A 58 -27.94 15.14 -38.25
C VAL A 58 -26.64 15.85 -38.58
N GLU A 59 -25.67 15.74 -37.67
CA GLU A 59 -24.40 16.48 -37.77
C GLU A 59 -23.51 15.99 -38.92
N THR A 60 -23.69 14.75 -39.37
CA THR A 60 -22.86 14.14 -40.41
C THR A 60 -23.72 13.64 -41.57
N THR A 61 -23.34 14.01 -42.79
CA THR A 61 -23.92 13.50 -44.04
C THR A 61 -22.82 13.04 -44.96
N SER A 62 -23.12 12.14 -45.88
CA SER A 62 -22.14 11.71 -46.89
C SER A 62 -22.83 11.44 -48.21
N PHE A 63 -22.12 11.68 -49.31
CA PHE A 63 -22.55 11.35 -50.65
C PHE A 63 -21.35 10.87 -51.47
N THR A 64 -21.64 10.13 -52.55
CA THR A 64 -20.64 9.46 -53.37
C THR A 64 -20.84 9.83 -54.84
N SER A 65 -19.86 9.47 -55.68
CA SER A 65 -20.06 9.40 -57.13
C SER A 65 -21.26 8.52 -57.49
N SER A 66 -22.00 8.87 -58.55
CA SER A 66 -23.20 8.11 -58.95
C SER A 66 -22.92 7.18 -60.14
N ASN A 67 -22.06 7.59 -61.07
CA ASN A 67 -21.74 6.78 -62.26
C ASN A 67 -20.68 5.70 -62.01
N ILE A 68 -19.85 5.86 -60.98
CA ILE A 68 -18.86 4.88 -60.51
C ILE A 68 -19.09 4.64 -59.02
N ASN A 69 -19.24 3.39 -58.62
CA ASN A 69 -19.74 3.03 -57.29
C ASN A 69 -18.59 2.89 -56.27
N TYR A 70 -18.60 3.79 -55.29
CA TYR A 70 -17.60 3.81 -54.21
C TYR A 70 -17.62 2.56 -53.34
N ASP A 71 -18.81 2.10 -52.93
CA ASP A 71 -18.95 0.99 -51.98
C ASP A 71 -18.60 -0.37 -52.61
N SER A 72 -18.64 -0.50 -53.94
CA SER A 72 -18.15 -1.68 -54.66
C SER A 72 -16.66 -1.63 -55.01
N GLY A 73 -15.94 -0.57 -54.61
CA GLY A 73 -14.51 -0.46 -54.82
C GLY A 73 -14.10 -0.08 -56.24
N GLU A 74 -15.00 0.51 -57.05
CA GLU A 74 -14.68 0.85 -58.45
C GLU A 74 -13.60 1.93 -58.52
N SER A 75 -12.67 1.78 -59.47
CA SER A 75 -11.51 2.66 -59.68
C SER A 75 -11.92 4.12 -59.85
N GLY A 76 -11.33 5.02 -59.05
CA GLY A 76 -11.61 6.45 -59.10
C GLY A 76 -13.01 6.84 -58.62
N ALA A 77 -13.79 5.92 -58.04
CA ALA A 77 -15.00 6.30 -57.32
C ALA A 77 -14.64 7.06 -56.04
N TRP A 78 -15.52 7.96 -55.60
CA TRP A 78 -15.22 8.82 -54.46
C TRP A 78 -16.38 8.96 -53.49
N LYS A 79 -16.04 9.33 -52.25
CA LYS A 79 -16.98 9.61 -51.16
C LYS A 79 -16.56 10.87 -50.43
N ILE A 80 -17.53 11.77 -50.24
CA ILE A 80 -17.37 12.96 -49.41
C ILE A 80 -18.21 12.80 -48.16
N THR A 81 -17.58 12.95 -47.00
CA THR A 81 -18.26 13.00 -45.70
C THR A 81 -18.19 14.43 -45.16
N ARG A 82 -19.35 15.02 -44.87
CA ARG A 82 -19.48 16.36 -44.29
C ARG A 82 -19.86 16.24 -42.83
N THR A 83 -19.08 16.84 -41.94
CA THR A 83 -19.38 16.87 -40.49
C THR A 83 -19.44 18.30 -39.99
N ALA A 84 -20.61 18.68 -39.50
CA ALA A 84 -20.89 19.97 -38.90
C ALA A 84 -20.69 19.97 -37.38
N SER A 85 -20.13 21.04 -36.84
CA SER A 85 -20.04 21.22 -35.39
C SER A 85 -19.97 22.70 -35.00
N TRP A 86 -20.43 23.03 -33.80
CA TRP A 86 -20.18 24.33 -33.19
C TRP A 86 -18.76 24.41 -32.63
N ILE A 87 -18.14 25.59 -32.76
CA ILE A 87 -16.80 25.89 -32.20
C ILE A 87 -16.95 26.65 -30.88
N SER A 88 -17.81 27.66 -30.88
CA SER A 88 -18.11 28.51 -29.74
C SER A 88 -19.45 29.18 -29.96
N LYS A 89 -19.86 30.04 -29.00
CA LYS A 89 -20.99 30.95 -29.24
C LYS A 89 -20.75 31.70 -30.56
N ASN A 90 -21.72 31.62 -31.46
CA ASN A 90 -21.75 32.29 -32.76
C ASN A 90 -20.64 31.87 -33.75
N LYS A 91 -19.98 30.72 -33.56
CA LYS A 91 -19.02 30.16 -34.53
C LYS A 91 -19.25 28.67 -34.74
N ALA A 92 -19.21 28.23 -35.99
CA ALA A 92 -19.37 26.83 -36.38
C ALA A 92 -18.33 26.45 -37.46
N LYS A 93 -18.22 25.16 -37.76
CA LYS A 93 -17.46 24.65 -38.92
C LYS A 93 -18.14 23.47 -39.57
N VAL A 94 -17.82 23.24 -40.84
CA VAL A 94 -18.07 22.00 -41.57
C VAL A 94 -16.75 21.47 -42.10
N VAL A 95 -16.47 20.20 -41.82
CA VAL A 95 -15.32 19.46 -42.35
C VAL A 95 -15.79 18.56 -43.49
N TYR A 96 -15.10 18.60 -44.63
CA TYR A 96 -15.32 17.79 -45.82
C TYR A 96 -14.15 16.82 -45.94
N ASP A 97 -14.40 15.54 -45.73
CA ASP A 97 -13.42 14.47 -45.94
C ASP A 97 -13.70 13.78 -47.28
N LEU A 98 -12.83 13.99 -48.26
CA LEU A 98 -12.85 13.32 -49.56
C LEU A 98 -11.94 12.10 -49.54
N LYS A 99 -12.51 10.95 -49.90
CA LYS A 99 -11.77 9.71 -50.16
C LYS A 99 -12.05 9.21 -51.57
N THR A 100 -11.03 8.70 -52.23
CA THR A 100 -11.14 8.09 -53.56
C THR A 100 -10.63 6.65 -53.55
N ASN A 101 -11.22 5.80 -54.39
CA ASN A 101 -10.79 4.42 -54.57
C ASN A 101 -9.58 4.35 -55.51
N PRO A 102 -8.58 3.49 -55.21
CA PRO A 102 -7.36 3.35 -56.00
C PRO A 102 -7.60 2.76 -57.39
N SER A 103 -6.58 2.83 -58.25
CA SER A 103 -6.65 2.27 -59.61
C SER A 103 -6.70 0.74 -59.61
N GLU A 104 -7.48 0.13 -60.52
CA GLU A 104 -7.62 -1.33 -60.68
C GLU A 104 -6.31 -2.05 -61.09
N THR A 105 -5.27 -1.33 -61.52
CA THR A 105 -4.01 -1.88 -62.03
C THR A 105 -2.85 -1.86 -61.03
N SER A 106 -3.08 -1.61 -59.73
CA SER A 106 -1.98 -1.47 -58.78
C SER A 106 -1.16 -2.77 -58.63
N LEU A 107 0.16 -2.68 -58.87
CA LEU A 107 1.12 -3.77 -58.66
C LEU A 107 1.77 -3.67 -57.27
N PRO A 108 2.32 -4.76 -56.72
CA PRO A 108 3.06 -4.72 -55.47
C PRO A 108 4.24 -3.74 -55.56
N VAL A 109 4.44 -2.97 -54.49
CA VAL A 109 5.55 -2.03 -54.33
C VAL A 109 6.35 -2.45 -53.11
N ASP A 110 7.66 -2.58 -53.24
CA ASP A 110 8.53 -2.79 -52.09
C ASP A 110 8.90 -1.44 -51.49
N TYR A 111 8.80 -1.30 -50.17
CA TYR A 111 9.11 -0.03 -49.51
C TYR A 111 10.34 -0.12 -48.61
N VAL A 112 11.15 0.94 -48.59
CA VAL A 112 12.23 1.11 -47.62
C VAL A 112 11.99 2.39 -46.83
N LEU A 113 11.72 2.24 -45.53
CA LEU A 113 11.60 3.37 -44.61
C LEU A 113 12.98 3.70 -44.03
N VAL A 114 13.51 4.88 -44.34
CA VAL A 114 14.80 5.39 -43.83
C VAL A 114 14.51 6.50 -42.82
N VAL A 115 14.85 6.28 -41.55
CA VAL A 115 14.37 7.11 -40.42
C VAL A 115 15.52 7.70 -39.63
N ASP A 116 15.47 9.01 -39.45
CA ASP A 116 16.35 9.78 -38.57
C ASP A 116 16.04 9.50 -37.10
N GLY A 117 17.06 9.15 -36.31
CA GLY A 117 16.91 8.82 -34.90
C GLY A 117 16.58 10.01 -33.99
N SER A 118 16.77 11.26 -34.45
CA SER A 118 16.44 12.46 -33.64
C SER A 118 14.96 12.82 -33.59
N LEU A 119 14.09 12.21 -34.42
CA LEU A 119 12.68 12.58 -34.58
C LEU A 119 11.86 12.64 -33.27
N ASN A 120 12.19 11.79 -32.29
CA ASN A 120 11.49 11.76 -31.00
C ASN A 120 11.96 12.82 -29.99
N GLU A 121 13.02 13.58 -30.29
CA GLU A 121 13.49 14.69 -29.44
C GLU A 121 12.62 15.94 -29.58
N HIS A 122 12.18 16.22 -30.81
CA HIS A 122 11.32 17.36 -31.09
C HIS A 122 9.89 17.11 -30.63
N ASP A 123 9.37 15.90 -30.83
CA ASP A 123 8.03 15.51 -30.42
C ASP A 123 7.91 13.99 -30.27
N ALA A 124 7.87 13.49 -29.04
CA ALA A 124 7.65 12.06 -28.77
C ALA A 124 6.33 11.52 -29.38
N SER A 125 5.38 12.41 -29.71
CA SER A 125 4.13 12.04 -30.38
C SER A 125 4.27 11.79 -31.87
N PHE A 126 5.40 12.15 -32.53
CA PHE A 126 5.66 11.90 -33.96
C PHE A 126 5.79 10.40 -34.30
N SER A 127 6.19 9.58 -33.32
CA SER A 127 6.25 8.12 -33.46
C SER A 127 4.92 7.50 -33.89
N ALA A 128 3.78 8.02 -33.44
CA ALA A 128 2.48 7.45 -33.75
C ALA A 128 1.99 7.74 -35.20
N PRO A 129 2.09 8.98 -35.73
CA PRO A 129 1.94 9.26 -37.15
C PRO A 129 2.87 8.43 -38.04
N LEU A 130 4.14 8.28 -37.65
CA LEU A 130 5.14 7.55 -38.45
C LEU A 130 4.81 6.05 -38.53
N LYS A 131 4.36 5.43 -37.45
CA LYS A 131 3.84 4.04 -37.49
C LYS A 131 2.61 3.90 -38.36
N THR A 132 1.75 4.92 -38.39
CA THR A 132 0.57 4.88 -39.27
C THR A 132 0.97 4.89 -40.74
N LEU A 133 1.98 5.70 -41.10
CA LEU A 133 2.58 5.66 -42.43
C LEU A 133 3.19 4.28 -42.74
N LEU A 134 3.97 3.71 -41.80
CA LEU A 134 4.57 2.38 -41.94
C LEU A 134 3.51 1.29 -42.16
N ASN A 135 2.41 1.33 -41.41
CA ASN A 135 1.29 0.40 -41.59
C ASN A 135 0.60 0.60 -42.94
N ASN A 136 0.43 1.84 -43.38
CA ASN A 136 -0.13 2.14 -44.70
C ASN A 136 0.77 1.60 -45.82
N MET A 137 2.10 1.58 -45.64
CA MET A 137 3.03 0.96 -46.60
C MET A 137 2.77 -0.54 -46.73
N HIS A 138 2.63 -1.26 -45.61
CA HIS A 138 2.30 -2.69 -45.62
C HIS A 138 0.98 -3.02 -46.33
N HIS A 139 -0.02 -2.13 -46.28
CA HIS A 139 -1.38 -2.40 -46.76
C HIS A 139 -1.84 -1.52 -47.94
N TYR A 140 -0.91 -0.82 -48.60
CA TYR A 140 -1.25 0.10 -49.69
C TYR A 140 -1.98 -0.63 -50.83
N ASN A 141 -3.07 -0.02 -51.32
CA ASN A 141 -3.97 -0.57 -52.35
C ASN A 141 -4.55 -1.97 -52.04
N ASN A 142 -4.70 -2.33 -50.77
CA ASN A 142 -5.09 -3.68 -50.32
C ASN A 142 -4.12 -4.79 -50.76
N ILE A 143 -2.87 -4.42 -51.08
CA ILE A 143 -1.78 -5.34 -51.37
C ILE A 143 -0.93 -5.45 -50.11
N ASN A 144 -0.53 -6.67 -49.77
CA ASN A 144 0.38 -6.93 -48.66
C ASN A 144 1.84 -6.72 -49.13
N ASN A 145 2.31 -5.48 -49.04
CA ASN A 145 3.62 -5.07 -49.52
C ASN A 145 4.72 -5.40 -48.51
N ARG A 146 5.93 -5.65 -49.00
CA ARG A 146 7.11 -5.83 -48.15
C ARG A 146 7.69 -4.46 -47.79
N VAL A 147 8.07 -4.33 -46.52
CA VAL A 147 8.72 -3.12 -46.01
C VAL A 147 10.02 -3.48 -45.32
N ALA A 148 11.08 -2.71 -45.57
CA ALA A 148 12.32 -2.71 -44.83
C ALA A 148 12.47 -1.40 -44.04
N VAL A 149 13.19 -1.44 -42.91
CA VAL A 149 13.42 -0.25 -42.07
C VAL A 149 14.91 -0.07 -41.81
N ILE A 150 15.42 1.13 -42.11
CA ILE A 150 16.79 1.55 -41.87
C ILE A 150 16.75 2.75 -40.92
N GLY A 151 17.46 2.67 -39.80
CA GLY A 151 17.60 3.78 -38.86
C GLY A 151 18.97 4.44 -39.01
N PHE A 152 19.06 5.76 -38.89
CA PHE A 152 20.35 6.45 -38.95
C PHE A 152 20.48 7.64 -37.99
N ASN A 153 21.73 7.94 -37.61
CA ASN A 153 22.20 9.14 -36.91
C ASN A 153 23.54 9.56 -37.57
N ASP A 154 24.67 9.46 -36.85
CA ASP A 154 26.03 9.62 -37.41
C ASP A 154 26.48 8.37 -38.19
N LYS A 155 25.83 7.24 -37.90
CA LYS A 155 25.91 5.96 -38.60
C LYS A 155 24.52 5.44 -38.90
N ALA A 156 24.41 4.52 -39.85
CA ALA A 156 23.16 3.87 -40.21
C ALA A 156 23.18 2.36 -39.88
N GLU A 157 22.02 1.83 -39.54
CA GLU A 157 21.78 0.42 -39.23
C GLU A 157 20.53 -0.07 -39.97
N ILE A 158 20.64 -1.26 -40.59
CA ILE A 158 19.51 -1.96 -41.18
C ILE A 158 18.77 -2.68 -40.04
N LEU A 159 17.58 -2.19 -39.68
CA LEU A 159 16.81 -2.68 -38.52
C LEU A 159 15.99 -3.92 -38.87
N THR A 160 15.48 -3.99 -40.10
CA THR A 160 14.83 -5.18 -40.65
C THR A 160 15.08 -5.28 -42.15
N ASP A 161 15.19 -6.51 -42.63
CA ASP A 161 15.08 -6.84 -44.06
C ASP A 161 13.61 -6.69 -44.53
N PHE A 162 13.36 -6.83 -45.84
CA PHE A 162 12.02 -6.78 -46.42
C PHE A 162 11.10 -7.82 -45.76
N THR A 163 10.04 -7.33 -45.14
CA THR A 163 9.08 -8.15 -44.40
C THR A 163 7.65 -7.68 -44.60
N ASN A 164 6.69 -8.61 -44.48
CA ASN A 164 5.25 -8.30 -44.39
C ASN A 164 4.77 -8.27 -42.92
N ASP A 165 5.68 -8.44 -41.96
CA ASP A 165 5.37 -8.38 -40.54
C ASP A 165 5.26 -6.92 -40.06
N GLU A 166 4.05 -6.39 -40.13
CA GLU A 166 3.70 -5.06 -39.61
C GLU A 166 4.10 -4.88 -38.13
N ASN A 167 3.86 -5.89 -37.29
CA ASN A 167 4.15 -5.80 -35.86
C ASN A 167 5.66 -5.83 -35.59
N GLY A 168 6.39 -6.69 -36.32
CA GLY A 168 7.85 -6.75 -36.28
C GLY A 168 8.48 -5.42 -36.70
N SER A 169 8.04 -4.85 -37.82
CA SER A 169 8.54 -3.57 -38.34
C SER A 169 8.27 -2.40 -37.38
N ASN A 170 7.08 -2.34 -36.78
CA ASN A 170 6.77 -1.37 -35.74
C ASN A 170 7.66 -1.52 -34.49
N THR A 171 7.93 -2.76 -34.08
CA THR A 171 8.77 -3.05 -32.90
C THR A 171 10.21 -2.61 -33.10
N VAL A 172 10.81 -2.88 -34.27
CA VAL A 172 12.18 -2.47 -34.55
C VAL A 172 12.31 -0.96 -34.69
N LEU A 173 11.30 -0.29 -35.27
CA LEU A 173 11.24 1.17 -35.36
C LEU A 173 11.18 1.82 -33.96
N ASP A 174 10.32 1.30 -33.06
CA ASP A 174 10.22 1.79 -31.67
C ASP A 174 11.52 1.62 -30.89
N ASN A 175 12.16 0.45 -31.02
CA ASN A 175 13.43 0.18 -30.35
C ASN A 175 14.52 1.13 -30.86
N PHE A 176 14.59 1.38 -32.17
CA PHE A 176 15.56 2.30 -32.74
C PHE A 176 15.34 3.74 -32.28
N LEU A 177 14.11 4.26 -32.38
CA LEU A 177 13.81 5.63 -31.99
C LEU A 177 13.97 5.86 -30.48
N SER A 178 13.69 4.86 -29.64
CA SER A 178 13.90 4.96 -28.19
C SER A 178 15.37 4.89 -27.77
N THR A 179 16.18 4.05 -28.43
CA THR A 179 17.62 3.95 -28.16
C THR A 179 18.38 5.17 -28.68
N SER A 180 17.99 5.70 -29.84
CA SER A 180 18.61 6.87 -30.47
C SER A 180 18.45 8.17 -29.67
N ALA A 181 17.41 8.30 -28.83
CA ALA A 181 17.18 9.47 -27.97
C ALA A 181 18.34 9.78 -26.99
N THR A 182 19.29 8.85 -26.81
CA THR A 182 20.41 8.96 -25.86
C THR A 182 21.81 8.89 -26.49
N ALA A 183 21.92 8.75 -27.82
CA ALA A 183 23.18 8.58 -28.55
C ALA A 183 23.84 9.92 -28.98
N ASN A 184 25.05 9.86 -29.53
CA ASN A 184 25.74 11.01 -30.15
C ASN A 184 25.04 11.37 -31.47
N LYS A 185 24.72 12.64 -31.71
CA LYS A 185 23.55 13.08 -32.49
C LYS A 185 23.87 13.77 -33.83
N GLU A 186 25.05 13.57 -34.37
CA GLU A 186 25.40 14.21 -35.63
C GLU A 186 24.66 13.50 -36.78
N ILE A 187 23.85 14.21 -37.57
CA ILE A 187 23.07 13.60 -38.66
C ILE A 187 23.96 13.38 -39.88
N SER A 188 24.04 12.15 -40.40
CA SER A 188 24.75 11.82 -41.63
C SER A 188 23.82 11.21 -42.68
N TYR A 189 23.37 12.02 -43.64
CA TYR A 189 22.63 11.52 -44.80
C TYR A 189 23.50 10.59 -45.64
N TYR A 190 24.82 10.80 -45.67
CA TYR A 190 25.74 9.93 -46.39
C TYR A 190 25.75 8.51 -45.81
N ALA A 191 25.79 8.36 -44.48
CA ALA A 191 25.71 7.05 -43.84
C ALA A 191 24.38 6.33 -44.15
N ALA A 192 23.27 7.07 -44.14
CA ALA A 192 21.96 6.53 -44.50
C ALA A 192 21.92 6.02 -45.95
N MET A 193 22.50 6.78 -46.88
CA MET A 193 22.57 6.40 -48.30
C MET A 193 23.52 5.24 -48.56
N GLU A 194 24.66 5.16 -47.85
CA GLU A 194 25.57 4.01 -47.94
C GLU A 194 24.89 2.73 -47.44
N ALA A 195 24.19 2.78 -46.29
CA ALA A 195 23.45 1.64 -45.79
C ALA A 195 22.31 1.22 -46.73
N LEU A 196 21.62 2.18 -47.35
CA LEU A 196 20.61 1.92 -48.37
C LEU A 196 21.23 1.26 -49.61
N LEU A 197 22.37 1.76 -50.11
CA LEU A 197 23.07 1.16 -51.24
C LEU A 197 23.53 -0.26 -50.95
N ASP A 198 24.10 -0.50 -49.77
CA ASP A 198 24.53 -1.82 -49.32
C ASP A 198 23.34 -2.79 -49.15
N PHE A 199 22.22 -2.30 -48.64
CA PHE A 199 20.97 -3.05 -48.55
C PHE A 199 20.45 -3.43 -49.95
N MET A 200 20.35 -2.45 -50.85
CA MET A 200 19.84 -2.62 -52.21
C MET A 200 20.74 -3.50 -53.08
N ASN A 201 22.05 -3.56 -52.81
CA ASN A 201 22.99 -4.45 -53.53
C ASN A 201 22.56 -5.93 -53.48
N ASN A 202 21.78 -6.34 -52.48
CA ASN A 202 21.27 -7.70 -52.32
C ASN A 202 19.76 -7.83 -52.64
N TYR A 203 19.13 -6.77 -53.17
CA TYR A 203 17.70 -6.72 -53.42
C TYR A 203 17.26 -7.72 -54.50
N THR A 204 16.12 -8.38 -54.24
CA THR A 204 15.37 -9.18 -55.23
C THR A 204 13.90 -8.82 -55.14
N SER A 205 13.24 -8.61 -56.28
CA SER A 205 11.95 -7.91 -56.29
C SER A 205 10.74 -8.71 -55.85
N ASP A 206 10.82 -10.05 -55.77
CA ASP A 206 9.73 -10.93 -55.31
C ASP A 206 8.32 -10.56 -55.85
N GLY A 207 8.27 -10.13 -57.11
CA GLY A 207 7.02 -9.73 -57.78
C GLY A 207 6.64 -8.25 -57.68
N ALA A 208 7.37 -7.43 -56.93
CA ALA A 208 7.27 -5.98 -57.00
C ALA A 208 7.90 -5.43 -58.29
N GLU A 209 7.25 -4.44 -58.90
CA GLU A 209 7.77 -3.74 -60.10
C GLU A 209 8.55 -2.48 -59.72
N TYR A 210 8.26 -1.89 -58.56
CA TYR A 210 8.85 -0.64 -58.08
C TYR A 210 9.35 -0.77 -56.64
N VAL A 211 10.40 -0.01 -56.32
CA VAL A 211 10.86 0.20 -54.95
C VAL A 211 10.66 1.67 -54.57
N LYS A 212 9.95 1.94 -53.48
CA LYS A 212 9.78 3.31 -52.97
C LYS A 212 10.53 3.50 -51.66
N VAL A 213 11.50 4.41 -51.67
CA VAL A 213 12.23 4.84 -50.48
C VAL A 213 11.50 6.02 -49.87
N ILE A 214 11.18 5.93 -48.58
CA ILE A 214 10.61 7.00 -47.79
C ILE A 214 11.64 7.43 -46.75
N PHE A 215 12.20 8.61 -46.94
CA PHE A 215 13.25 9.17 -46.10
C PHE A 215 12.67 10.23 -45.16
N VAL A 216 12.78 10.03 -43.85
CA VAL A 216 12.15 10.90 -42.84
C VAL A 216 13.21 11.50 -41.93
N THR A 217 13.24 12.82 -41.80
CA THR A 217 14.26 13.56 -41.04
C THR A 217 13.71 14.87 -40.46
N ASP A 218 14.28 15.31 -39.33
CA ASP A 218 14.01 16.61 -38.71
C ASP A 218 15.24 17.54 -38.65
N GLY A 219 16.38 17.09 -39.16
CA GLY A 219 17.62 17.85 -39.10
C GLY A 219 18.43 17.80 -40.39
N LYS A 220 19.32 18.78 -40.56
CA LYS A 220 20.22 18.89 -41.72
C LYS A 220 21.45 18.00 -41.54
N PRO A 221 22.04 17.46 -42.60
CA PRO A 221 23.25 16.64 -42.46
C PRO A 221 24.41 17.50 -41.94
N MET A 222 25.05 17.02 -40.88
CA MET A 222 26.23 17.63 -40.24
C MET A 222 27.53 16.90 -40.59
N VAL A 223 27.47 15.61 -40.92
CA VAL A 223 28.63 14.75 -41.14
C VAL A 223 28.65 14.24 -42.56
N ASP A 224 29.83 14.31 -43.19
CA ASP A 224 30.11 13.79 -44.53
C ASP A 224 29.26 14.40 -45.68
N SER A 225 28.59 15.53 -45.43
CA SER A 225 27.89 16.29 -46.47
C SER A 225 28.86 17.04 -47.39
N PRO A 226 28.65 17.08 -48.73
CA PRO A 226 27.48 16.62 -49.49
C PRO A 226 27.71 15.28 -50.24
N LYS A 227 28.40 14.30 -49.64
CA LYS A 227 28.71 13.04 -50.35
C LYS A 227 27.46 12.21 -50.67
N GLU A 228 26.39 12.36 -49.88
CA GLU A 228 25.09 11.70 -50.04
C GLU A 228 24.49 11.89 -51.44
N ILE A 229 24.76 13.02 -52.09
CA ILE A 229 24.24 13.33 -53.42
C ILE A 229 24.82 12.37 -54.47
N GLY A 230 26.12 12.06 -54.38
CA GLY A 230 26.77 11.11 -55.28
C GLY A 230 26.19 9.71 -55.12
N THR A 231 26.02 9.24 -53.88
CA THR A 231 25.46 7.92 -53.57
C THR A 231 24.00 7.80 -54.01
N TYR A 232 23.19 8.85 -53.84
CA TYR A 232 21.82 8.89 -54.35
C TYR A 232 21.77 8.79 -55.87
N LEU A 233 22.64 9.51 -56.60
CA LEU A 233 22.72 9.40 -58.06
C LEU A 233 23.16 8.00 -58.51
N ASP A 234 24.11 7.38 -57.81
CA ASP A 234 24.55 6.01 -58.08
C ASP A 234 23.42 4.99 -57.84
N LEU A 235 22.64 5.17 -56.76
CA LEU A 235 21.43 4.37 -56.49
C LEU A 235 20.41 4.47 -57.63
N LYS A 236 20.16 5.69 -58.14
CA LYS A 236 19.21 5.94 -59.24
C LYS A 236 19.70 5.40 -60.59
N ASP A 237 21.00 5.46 -60.86
CA ASP A 237 21.59 4.89 -62.08
C ASP A 237 21.53 3.35 -62.07
N LYS A 238 21.79 2.75 -60.89
CA LYS A 238 21.79 1.29 -60.73
C LYS A 238 20.40 0.68 -60.63
N TYR A 239 19.43 1.39 -60.04
CA TYR A 239 18.04 0.95 -59.86
C TYR A 239 17.08 2.02 -60.43
N PRO A 240 16.87 2.06 -61.76
CA PRO A 240 16.01 3.05 -62.41
C PRO A 240 14.54 3.02 -61.94
N GLU A 241 14.08 1.89 -61.41
CA GLU A 241 12.75 1.65 -60.85
C GLU A 241 12.55 2.19 -59.41
N LEU A 242 13.60 2.73 -58.80
CA LEU A 242 13.57 3.27 -57.45
C LEU A 242 12.96 4.68 -57.44
N SER A 243 11.90 4.89 -56.65
CA SER A 243 11.31 6.21 -56.36
C SER A 243 11.74 6.68 -54.96
N PHE A 244 12.05 7.96 -54.81
CA PHE A 244 12.59 8.51 -53.56
C PHE A 244 11.73 9.68 -53.05
N LEU A 245 10.98 9.45 -51.99
CA LEU A 245 10.17 10.45 -51.29
C LEU A 245 10.87 10.88 -50.00
N ALA A 246 11.09 12.18 -49.81
CA ALA A 246 11.61 12.70 -48.55
C ALA A 246 10.55 13.51 -47.78
N ILE A 247 10.47 13.26 -46.47
CA ILE A 247 9.57 13.91 -45.53
C ILE A 247 10.43 14.67 -44.53
N GLN A 248 10.30 16.00 -44.53
CA GLN A 248 10.94 16.86 -43.53
C GLN A 248 9.95 17.21 -42.42
N TYR A 249 10.37 17.04 -41.16
CA TYR A 249 9.54 17.31 -39.99
C TYR A 249 10.14 18.46 -39.16
N GLU A 250 9.35 19.50 -38.87
CA GLU A 250 9.79 20.66 -38.05
C GLU A 250 11.01 21.42 -38.62
N MET A 251 11.32 21.27 -39.91
CA MET A 251 12.45 21.93 -40.60
C MET A 251 12.10 23.27 -41.27
N GLY A 252 10.94 23.84 -40.92
CA GLY A 252 10.37 25.05 -41.52
C GLY A 252 9.39 24.77 -42.67
N ASP A 253 8.69 25.81 -43.13
CA ASP A 253 7.57 25.70 -44.10
C ASP A 253 8.00 25.56 -45.57
N ALA A 254 9.31 25.52 -45.84
CA ALA A 254 9.86 25.39 -47.19
C ALA A 254 10.78 24.18 -47.29
N VAL A 255 10.82 23.55 -48.47
CA VAL A 255 11.69 22.40 -48.74
C VAL A 255 13.16 22.80 -48.55
N VAL A 256 13.88 22.04 -47.73
CA VAL A 256 15.29 22.29 -47.44
C VAL A 256 16.17 21.76 -48.59
N PRO A 257 17.17 22.53 -49.08
CA PRO A 257 18.01 22.09 -50.21
C PRO A 257 18.70 20.73 -50.02
N ALA A 258 19.15 20.44 -48.79
CA ALA A 258 19.78 19.16 -48.47
C ALA A 258 18.82 17.97 -48.65
N VAL A 259 17.52 18.16 -48.37
CA VAL A 259 16.47 17.16 -48.56
C VAL A 259 16.10 17.04 -50.04
N ALA A 260 15.97 18.17 -50.74
CA ALA A 260 15.66 18.19 -52.17
C ALA A 260 16.75 17.54 -53.05
N ASN A 261 18.02 17.63 -52.65
CA ASN A 261 19.14 17.10 -53.43
C ASN A 261 19.27 15.57 -53.39
N ILE A 262 18.51 14.89 -52.54
CA ILE A 262 18.55 13.42 -52.35
C ILE A 262 17.19 12.75 -52.58
N SER A 263 16.22 13.44 -53.19
CA SER A 263 14.88 12.90 -53.39
C SER A 263 14.23 13.35 -54.68
N ASP A 264 13.29 12.54 -55.16
CA ASP A 264 12.43 12.83 -56.31
C ASP A 264 11.22 13.68 -55.88
N GLU A 265 10.65 13.36 -54.71
CA GLU A 265 9.45 13.98 -54.14
C GLU A 265 9.75 14.52 -52.73
N GLN A 266 9.08 15.63 -52.34
CA GLN A 266 9.28 16.24 -51.02
C GLN A 266 7.95 16.59 -50.33
N ILE A 267 7.87 16.27 -49.04
CA ILE A 267 6.75 16.64 -48.16
C ILE A 267 7.31 17.45 -46.99
N VAL A 268 6.69 18.60 -46.75
CA VAL A 268 6.95 19.45 -45.58
C VAL A 268 5.84 19.25 -44.57
N THR A 269 6.19 18.84 -43.35
CA THR A 269 5.22 18.65 -42.28
C THR A 269 5.71 19.26 -40.96
N ASN A 270 4.77 19.61 -40.10
CA ASN A 270 4.99 20.09 -38.74
C ASN A 270 3.99 19.40 -37.79
N LYS A 271 4.11 19.64 -36.50
CA LYS A 271 3.27 19.04 -35.44
C LYS A 271 1.77 19.27 -35.62
N ASN A 272 1.37 20.35 -36.32
CA ASN A 272 -0.04 20.71 -36.47
C ASN A 272 -0.72 19.91 -37.59
N ASN A 273 0.03 19.47 -38.62
CA ASN A 273 -0.52 18.79 -39.79
C ASN A 273 0.03 17.37 -40.02
N VAL A 274 1.00 16.91 -39.21
CA VAL A 274 1.64 15.59 -39.38
C VAL A 274 0.68 14.41 -39.44
N TRP A 275 -0.33 14.36 -38.56
CA TRP A 275 -1.33 13.29 -38.58
C TRP A 275 -2.15 13.26 -39.86
N ASP A 276 -2.45 14.43 -40.39
CA ASP A 276 -3.22 14.54 -41.63
C ASP A 276 -2.35 14.21 -42.85
N ILE A 277 -1.10 14.68 -42.86
CA ILE A 277 -0.17 14.45 -43.96
C ILE A 277 0.25 12.98 -44.02
N LEU A 278 0.75 12.40 -42.93
CA LEU A 278 1.30 11.02 -42.93
C LEU A 278 0.24 9.95 -43.19
N ASN A 279 -1.01 10.19 -42.78
CA ASN A 279 -2.13 9.29 -43.08
C ASN A 279 -2.51 9.29 -44.57
N ASN A 280 -2.18 10.35 -45.30
CA ASN A 280 -2.61 10.59 -46.67
C ASN A 280 -1.43 10.75 -47.64
N VAL A 281 -0.26 10.22 -47.28
CA VAL A 281 0.91 10.15 -48.17
C VAL A 281 0.57 9.28 -49.37
N TYR A 282 0.94 9.73 -50.56
CA TYR A 282 0.80 8.93 -51.76
C TYR A 282 1.93 7.90 -51.83
N LEU A 283 1.57 6.64 -51.67
CA LEU A 283 2.52 5.51 -51.61
C LEU A 283 2.70 4.82 -52.97
N GLY A 284 1.91 5.17 -53.99
CA GLY A 284 2.04 4.60 -55.33
C GLY A 284 3.32 5.00 -56.07
N CYS A 285 3.57 4.29 -57.18
CA CYS A 285 4.71 4.47 -58.09
C CYS A 285 4.23 4.31 -59.55
N GLY A 286 4.77 5.10 -60.48
CA GLY A 286 4.49 4.98 -61.92
C GLY A 286 3.37 5.90 -62.46
N ASN A 287 2.76 5.52 -63.58
CA ASN A 287 1.73 6.29 -64.29
C ASN A 287 0.31 6.05 -63.72
N ASP A 288 0.11 6.28 -62.43
CA ASP A 288 -1.21 6.13 -61.80
C ASP A 288 -2.26 7.04 -62.45
N SER A 289 -3.51 6.58 -62.51
CA SER A 289 -4.60 7.31 -63.18
C SER A 289 -4.99 8.56 -62.39
N PHE A 290 -4.75 9.73 -62.96
CA PHE A 290 -5.12 11.03 -62.39
C PHE A 290 -6.60 11.36 -62.63
N TYR A 291 -7.19 12.16 -61.74
CA TYR A 291 -8.41 12.88 -62.08
C TYR A 291 -8.03 14.01 -63.04
N ASP A 292 -8.72 14.08 -64.19
CA ASP A 292 -8.57 15.17 -65.15
C ASP A 292 -9.17 16.46 -64.59
N ASN A 293 -10.21 16.33 -63.74
CA ASN A 293 -10.91 17.43 -63.09
C ASN A 293 -11.54 16.95 -61.77
N PHE A 294 -11.50 17.76 -60.70
CA PHE A 294 -12.27 17.57 -59.47
C PHE A 294 -12.48 18.92 -58.76
N VAL A 295 -13.70 19.46 -58.84
CA VAL A 295 -14.11 20.73 -58.26
C VAL A 295 -15.39 20.55 -57.44
N LEU A 296 -15.37 20.97 -56.18
CA LEU A 296 -16.53 20.97 -55.29
C LEU A 296 -16.98 22.40 -55.03
N ASN A 297 -18.25 22.69 -55.25
CA ASN A 297 -18.91 23.93 -54.87
C ASN A 297 -19.92 23.64 -53.76
N ASP A 298 -19.92 24.43 -52.69
CA ASP A 298 -20.95 24.34 -51.66
C ASP A 298 -21.58 25.71 -51.38
N TYR A 299 -22.91 25.71 -51.28
CA TYR A 299 -23.72 26.90 -51.06
C TYR A 299 -24.38 26.83 -49.68
N PHE A 300 -24.17 27.87 -48.88
CA PHE A 300 -24.64 28.00 -47.50
C PHE A 300 -25.81 28.97 -47.38
N LYS A 301 -26.44 29.00 -46.20
CA LYS A 301 -27.56 29.92 -45.91
C LYS A 301 -27.41 30.61 -44.57
N ALA A 302 -28.12 31.73 -44.41
CA ALA A 302 -28.30 32.38 -43.13
C ALA A 302 -28.82 31.37 -42.08
N PRO A 303 -28.30 31.38 -40.83
CA PRO A 303 -27.44 32.41 -40.24
C PRO A 303 -25.92 32.20 -40.43
N PHE A 304 -25.47 31.26 -41.26
CA PHE A 304 -24.06 30.90 -41.41
C PHE A 304 -23.37 31.70 -42.52
N THR A 305 -22.42 32.57 -42.17
CA THR A 305 -21.55 33.27 -43.13
C THR A 305 -20.12 32.74 -43.05
N VAL A 306 -19.48 32.52 -44.20
CA VAL A 306 -18.13 31.96 -44.27
C VAL A 306 -17.10 32.94 -43.69
N ASP A 307 -16.33 32.49 -42.71
CA ASP A 307 -15.25 33.22 -42.02
C ASP A 307 -13.90 32.95 -42.70
N LYS A 308 -13.57 31.67 -42.89
CA LYS A 308 -12.36 31.21 -43.58
C LYS A 308 -12.50 29.78 -44.09
N VAL A 309 -11.62 29.38 -45.01
CA VAL A 309 -11.50 28.00 -45.51
C VAL A 309 -10.05 27.53 -45.41
N GLU A 310 -9.84 26.26 -45.07
CA GLU A 310 -8.54 25.60 -44.98
C GLU A 310 -8.59 24.27 -45.74
N THR A 311 -7.54 23.92 -46.48
CA THR A 311 -7.44 22.67 -47.25
C THR A 311 -6.13 21.95 -47.00
N THR A 312 -6.16 20.62 -47.17
CA THR A 312 -4.96 19.77 -47.07
C THR A 312 -4.36 19.48 -48.44
N ARG A 313 -5.18 19.52 -49.49
CA ARG A 313 -4.80 19.46 -50.91
C ARG A 313 -5.73 20.34 -51.75
N GLY A 314 -5.21 20.82 -52.87
CA GLY A 314 -5.89 21.76 -53.75
C GLY A 314 -6.13 23.14 -53.11
N VAL A 315 -6.75 24.02 -53.89
CA VAL A 315 -7.02 25.40 -53.52
C VAL A 315 -8.50 25.57 -53.24
N ALA A 316 -8.85 26.16 -52.11
CA ALA A 316 -10.23 26.59 -51.84
C ALA A 316 -10.35 28.11 -51.88
N THR A 317 -11.41 28.59 -52.52
CA THR A 317 -11.76 30.01 -52.61
C THR A 317 -13.11 30.26 -51.95
N ILE A 318 -13.24 31.44 -51.35
CA ILE A 318 -14.50 31.94 -50.82
C ILE A 318 -15.09 32.84 -51.92
N ASP A 319 -16.06 32.32 -52.66
CA ASP A 319 -16.64 33.05 -53.80
C ASP A 319 -17.64 34.12 -53.34
N SER A 320 -18.28 33.89 -52.20
CA SER A 320 -19.16 34.84 -51.51
C SER A 320 -19.23 34.51 -50.02
N GLU A 321 -19.89 35.35 -49.22
CA GLU A 321 -20.13 35.08 -47.80
C GLU A 321 -20.98 33.81 -47.55
N TYR A 322 -21.60 33.24 -48.59
CA TYR A 322 -22.42 32.02 -48.53
C TYR A 322 -21.97 30.94 -49.53
N SER A 323 -20.75 30.98 -50.06
CA SER A 323 -20.29 29.94 -50.99
C SER A 323 -18.79 29.74 -50.99
N VAL A 324 -18.38 28.49 -51.17
CA VAL A 324 -16.97 28.11 -51.36
C VAL A 324 -16.81 27.20 -52.55
N GLU A 325 -15.71 27.36 -53.27
CA GLU A 325 -15.22 26.43 -54.29
C GLU A 325 -13.95 25.76 -53.76
N TRP A 326 -13.82 24.45 -53.95
CA TRP A 326 -12.64 23.66 -53.67
C TRP A 326 -12.18 22.95 -54.92
N ASN A 327 -11.03 23.39 -55.43
CA ASN A 327 -10.47 22.96 -56.69
C ASN A 327 -9.20 22.12 -56.46
N LEU A 328 -9.26 20.83 -56.81
CA LEU A 328 -8.14 19.91 -56.68
C LEU A 328 -7.28 19.82 -57.95
N ASN A 329 -7.58 20.61 -58.98
CA ASN A 329 -6.87 20.57 -60.27
C ASN A 329 -5.56 21.35 -60.26
N ASP A 330 -5.43 22.36 -59.39
CA ASP A 330 -4.19 23.14 -59.26
C ASP A 330 -3.08 22.31 -58.59
N SER A 331 -3.45 21.21 -57.92
CA SER A 331 -2.54 20.10 -57.64
C SER A 331 -2.50 19.18 -58.84
N SER A 332 -1.46 19.28 -59.65
CA SER A 332 -1.15 18.46 -60.84
C SER A 332 -1.06 16.93 -60.60
N GLN A 333 -1.54 16.42 -59.46
CA GLN A 333 -1.31 15.08 -58.93
C GLN A 333 -2.49 14.49 -58.11
N PHE A 334 -3.73 14.98 -58.23
CA PHE A 334 -4.84 14.30 -57.54
C PHE A 334 -5.17 12.97 -58.25
N VAL A 335 -4.67 11.88 -57.67
CA VAL A 335 -4.76 10.51 -58.22
C VAL A 335 -5.87 9.70 -57.57
N ALA A 336 -6.36 8.68 -58.28
CA ALA A 336 -7.21 7.65 -57.70
C ALA A 336 -6.51 6.95 -56.52
N GLY A 337 -7.19 6.85 -55.38
CA GLY A 337 -6.64 6.34 -54.12
C GLY A 337 -6.14 7.43 -53.16
N ALA A 338 -6.05 8.68 -53.61
CA ALA A 338 -5.73 9.82 -52.75
C ALA A 338 -6.94 10.24 -51.90
N SER A 339 -6.64 10.90 -50.77
CA SER A 339 -7.62 11.55 -49.92
C SER A 339 -7.29 13.03 -49.77
N ALA A 340 -8.31 13.85 -49.54
CA ALA A 340 -8.17 15.29 -49.35
C ALA A 340 -9.20 15.79 -48.33
N ARG A 341 -8.92 16.93 -47.70
CA ARG A 341 -9.82 17.53 -46.71
C ARG A 341 -9.94 19.03 -46.91
N MET A 342 -11.16 19.54 -46.77
CA MET A 342 -11.48 20.97 -46.66
C MET A 342 -12.20 21.23 -45.35
N THR A 343 -11.89 22.33 -44.66
CA THR A 343 -12.64 22.81 -43.50
C THR A 343 -13.14 24.22 -43.76
N VAL A 344 -14.45 24.42 -43.68
CA VAL A 344 -15.11 25.72 -43.81
C VAL A 344 -15.52 26.19 -42.42
N TYR A 345 -15.07 27.39 -42.04
CA TYR A 345 -15.40 28.03 -40.78
C TYR A 345 -16.48 29.09 -40.99
N PHE A 346 -17.42 29.20 -40.05
CA PHE A 346 -18.55 30.11 -40.15
C PHE A 346 -18.63 31.05 -38.94
N ASN A 347 -19.00 32.29 -39.21
CA ASN A 347 -19.63 33.18 -38.24
C ASN A 347 -21.15 32.96 -38.29
N VAL A 348 -21.80 32.91 -37.13
CA VAL A 348 -23.23 32.60 -37.03
C VAL A 348 -23.97 33.78 -36.39
N SER A 349 -24.88 34.40 -37.14
CA SER A 349 -25.71 35.50 -36.62
C SER A 349 -26.76 34.98 -35.63
N ASN A 350 -27.28 35.85 -34.75
CA ASN A 350 -28.33 35.48 -33.79
C ASN A 350 -29.73 35.42 -34.42
N GLU A 351 -29.84 35.39 -35.75
CA GLU A 351 -31.12 35.41 -36.49
C GLU A 351 -31.72 34.00 -36.62
N TYR A 352 -31.87 33.31 -35.50
CA TYR A 352 -32.49 31.98 -35.43
C TYR A 352 -33.31 31.83 -34.14
N THR A 353 -34.31 30.93 -34.14
CA THR A 353 -35.05 30.61 -32.92
C THR A 353 -34.26 29.59 -32.11
N VAL A 354 -34.04 29.87 -30.83
CA VAL A 354 -33.37 28.94 -29.91
C VAL A 354 -34.19 27.65 -29.81
N GLY A 355 -33.57 26.54 -30.20
CA GLY A 355 -34.20 25.22 -30.26
C GLY A 355 -34.43 24.69 -31.68
N ASP A 356 -34.26 25.54 -32.70
CA ASP A 356 -34.33 25.12 -34.10
C ASP A 356 -33.16 24.20 -34.46
N ILE A 357 -33.41 23.30 -35.42
CA ILE A 357 -32.39 22.51 -36.11
C ILE A 357 -32.19 23.14 -37.49
N ILE A 358 -31.01 23.70 -37.73
CA ILE A 358 -30.74 24.50 -38.94
C ILE A 358 -29.78 23.75 -39.85
N PRO A 359 -30.14 23.49 -41.12
CA PRO A 359 -29.20 23.02 -42.12
C PRO A 359 -28.16 24.10 -42.45
N ILE A 360 -26.89 23.72 -42.59
CA ILE A 360 -25.80 24.66 -42.89
C ILE A 360 -25.72 24.97 -44.39
N SER A 361 -25.76 23.94 -45.22
CA SER A 361 -25.72 24.03 -46.68
C SER A 361 -27.12 23.96 -47.29
N ASP A 362 -27.29 24.55 -48.47
CA ASP A 362 -28.43 24.36 -49.35
C ASP A 362 -28.14 23.30 -50.41
N THR A 363 -26.96 23.36 -51.02
CA THR A 363 -26.61 22.48 -52.14
C THR A 363 -25.10 22.37 -52.27
N THR A 364 -24.60 21.14 -52.38
CA THR A 364 -23.22 20.83 -52.73
C THR A 364 -23.19 20.24 -54.14
N ILE A 365 -22.30 20.75 -55.01
CA ILE A 365 -22.12 20.30 -56.39
C ILE A 365 -20.68 19.85 -56.56
N VAL A 366 -20.47 18.63 -57.02
CA VAL A 366 -19.14 18.09 -57.34
C VAL A 366 -19.06 17.81 -58.83
N ASN A 367 -18.16 18.52 -59.50
CA ASN A 367 -17.82 18.35 -60.91
C ASN A 367 -16.49 17.61 -61.01
N TYR A 368 -16.49 16.38 -61.54
CA TYR A 368 -15.27 15.62 -61.69
C TYR A 368 -15.16 14.92 -63.05
N SER A 369 -13.93 14.64 -63.46
CA SER A 369 -13.58 13.87 -64.64
C SER A 369 -12.50 12.85 -64.31
N TYR A 370 -12.75 11.60 -64.62
CA TYR A 370 -11.81 10.50 -64.37
C TYR A 370 -11.90 9.43 -65.46
N ALA A 371 -10.76 9.08 -66.05
CA ALA A 371 -10.66 8.09 -67.14
C ALA A 371 -11.63 8.37 -68.31
N GLY A 372 -11.77 9.65 -68.69
CA GLY A 372 -12.65 10.10 -69.77
C GLY A 372 -14.15 10.12 -69.44
N ARG A 373 -14.54 9.87 -68.19
CA ARG A 373 -15.92 10.01 -67.70
C ARG A 373 -16.08 11.31 -66.92
N GLU A 374 -16.98 12.17 -67.37
CA GLU A 374 -17.36 13.41 -66.69
C GLU A 374 -18.71 13.23 -65.99
N GLU A 375 -18.82 13.74 -64.76
CA GLU A 375 -20.07 13.73 -63.99
C GLU A 375 -20.17 14.98 -63.10
N GLU A 376 -21.39 15.52 -63.03
CA GLU A 376 -21.79 16.50 -62.02
C GLU A 376 -22.71 15.81 -61.00
N VAL A 377 -22.30 15.77 -59.74
CA VAL A 377 -23.08 15.21 -58.64
C VAL A 377 -23.61 16.34 -57.78
N THR A 378 -24.94 16.46 -57.69
CA THR A 378 -25.61 17.43 -56.81
C THR A 378 -26.17 16.72 -55.58
N ASP A 379 -25.80 17.17 -54.39
CA ASP A 379 -26.37 16.72 -53.13
C ASP A 379 -26.99 17.88 -52.34
N VAL A 380 -28.25 17.70 -51.91
CA VAL A 380 -29.03 18.67 -51.13
C VAL A 380 -29.14 18.29 -49.66
N ASN A 381 -28.51 17.18 -49.24
CA ASN A 381 -28.58 16.68 -47.87
C ASN A 381 -27.57 17.44 -47.00
N SER A 382 -28.02 18.52 -46.38
CA SER A 382 -27.16 19.29 -45.49
C SER A 382 -26.98 18.61 -44.13
N PRO A 383 -25.78 18.63 -43.54
CA PRO A 383 -25.67 18.44 -42.10
C PRO A 383 -26.44 19.56 -41.37
N THR A 384 -27.02 19.25 -40.22
CA THR A 384 -27.85 20.16 -39.45
C THR A 384 -27.30 20.36 -38.04
N LEU A 385 -27.48 21.57 -37.50
CA LEU A 385 -27.08 21.93 -36.14
C LEU A 385 -28.28 22.38 -35.33
N ALA A 386 -28.45 21.78 -34.16
CA ALA A 386 -29.39 22.26 -33.15
C ALA A 386 -28.85 23.54 -32.50
N THR A 387 -29.72 24.50 -32.27
CA THR A 387 -29.36 25.81 -31.69
C THR A 387 -29.63 25.89 -30.18
N GLY A 388 -30.31 24.90 -29.62
CA GLY A 388 -30.65 24.81 -28.21
C GLY A 388 -31.19 23.45 -27.83
N PHE A 389 -31.13 23.14 -26.55
CA PHE A 389 -31.61 21.87 -25.99
C PHE A 389 -32.46 22.13 -24.74
N LYS A 390 -33.28 21.15 -24.36
CA LYS A 390 -34.10 21.26 -23.15
C LYS A 390 -33.27 21.10 -21.89
N VAL A 391 -33.60 21.93 -20.89
CA VAL A 391 -33.25 21.69 -19.48
C VAL A 391 -34.45 21.04 -18.80
N ASN A 392 -34.35 19.74 -18.54
CA ASN A 392 -35.43 18.93 -17.99
C ASN A 392 -35.35 18.84 -16.46
N TYR A 393 -36.51 18.85 -15.81
CA TYR A 393 -36.63 18.66 -14.37
C TYR A 393 -37.45 17.41 -14.04
N ASP A 394 -36.78 16.38 -13.52
CA ASP A 394 -37.39 15.15 -13.06
C ASP A 394 -37.70 15.23 -11.56
N SER A 395 -38.96 15.03 -11.22
CA SER A 395 -39.48 15.11 -9.86
C SER A 395 -38.86 14.11 -8.90
N ASN A 396 -38.31 13.00 -9.40
CA ASN A 396 -37.67 11.92 -8.63
C ASN A 396 -38.41 11.62 -7.31
N ALA A 397 -39.74 11.51 -7.40
CA ALA A 397 -40.63 11.49 -6.26
C ALA A 397 -40.39 10.24 -5.39
N PRO A 398 -40.22 10.38 -4.05
CA PRO A 398 -40.16 9.23 -3.16
C PRO A 398 -41.47 8.43 -3.20
N SER A 399 -41.37 7.11 -3.01
CA SER A 399 -42.53 6.22 -3.04
C SER A 399 -43.65 6.70 -2.12
N GLY A 400 -44.86 6.84 -2.68
CA GLY A 400 -46.05 7.34 -1.98
C GLY A 400 -46.22 8.87 -1.97
N CYS A 401 -45.34 9.65 -2.61
CA CYS A 401 -45.47 11.10 -2.72
C CYS A 401 -45.90 11.56 -4.12
N VAL A 402 -46.83 12.51 -4.18
CA VAL A 402 -47.17 13.26 -5.40
C VAL A 402 -46.52 14.64 -5.31
N VAL A 403 -45.58 14.93 -6.22
CA VAL A 403 -44.81 16.18 -6.25
C VAL A 403 -45.61 17.27 -6.97
N SER A 404 -45.65 18.47 -6.38
CA SER A 404 -46.28 19.67 -6.95
C SER A 404 -45.28 20.82 -7.05
N ASN A 405 -45.59 21.87 -7.83
CA ASN A 405 -44.73 23.04 -8.04
C ASN A 405 -43.38 22.72 -8.74
N MET A 406 -43.44 21.91 -9.80
CA MET A 406 -42.28 21.60 -10.65
C MET A 406 -41.90 22.81 -11.53
N PRO A 407 -40.60 23.05 -11.79
CA PRO A 407 -40.16 24.03 -12.78
C PRO A 407 -40.58 23.64 -14.19
N SER A 408 -40.71 24.61 -15.10
CA SER A 408 -40.90 24.34 -16.53
C SER A 408 -39.61 23.81 -17.16
N SER A 409 -39.74 22.86 -18.09
CA SER A 409 -38.63 22.48 -18.97
C SER A 409 -38.52 23.52 -20.08
N ASP A 410 -37.49 24.36 -20.02
CA ASP A 410 -37.25 25.41 -21.00
C ASP A 410 -36.16 24.97 -22.00
N VAL A 411 -36.28 25.43 -23.25
CA VAL A 411 -35.24 25.25 -24.27
C VAL A 411 -34.23 26.37 -24.12
N VAL A 412 -32.96 26.02 -23.90
CA VAL A 412 -31.87 26.98 -23.75
C VAL A 412 -30.89 26.84 -24.89
N GLY A 413 -30.45 27.98 -25.42
CA GLY A 413 -29.49 28.02 -26.51
C GLY A 413 -28.15 27.44 -26.09
N ILE A 414 -27.52 26.68 -26.97
CA ILE A 414 -26.16 26.16 -26.75
C ILE A 414 -25.20 27.30 -26.40
N TYR A 415 -24.24 27.02 -25.54
CA TYR A 415 -23.30 28.02 -25.00
C TYR A 415 -23.91 29.19 -24.21
N ASN A 416 -25.23 29.26 -24.03
CA ASN A 416 -25.82 30.22 -23.08
C ASN A 416 -25.67 29.71 -21.64
N ILE A 417 -25.58 30.65 -20.70
CA ILE A 417 -25.47 30.34 -19.28
C ILE A 417 -26.85 29.97 -18.74
N VAL A 418 -26.99 28.73 -18.29
CA VAL A 418 -28.14 28.24 -17.53
C VAL A 418 -27.86 28.48 -16.05
N ARG A 419 -28.73 29.24 -15.39
CA ARG A 419 -28.65 29.46 -13.94
C ARG A 419 -29.53 28.47 -13.18
N PRO A 420 -29.17 28.11 -11.93
CA PRO A 420 -30.03 27.27 -11.10
C PRO A 420 -31.43 27.85 -10.98
N THR A 421 -32.45 27.00 -11.13
CA THR A 421 -33.83 27.40 -10.85
C THR A 421 -34.00 27.67 -9.35
N THR A 422 -34.77 28.70 -9.02
CA THR A 422 -35.17 29.02 -7.65
C THR A 422 -36.50 28.35 -7.26
N VAL A 423 -37.13 27.61 -8.19
CA VAL A 423 -38.41 26.93 -7.96
C VAL A 423 -38.19 25.72 -7.06
N VAL A 424 -38.89 25.71 -5.92
CA VAL A 424 -38.85 24.65 -4.92
C VAL A 424 -40.08 23.76 -5.06
N PRO A 425 -39.94 22.50 -5.53
CA PRO A 425 -41.04 21.56 -5.60
C PRO A 425 -41.46 21.09 -4.20
N LYS A 426 -42.73 20.71 -4.05
CA LYS A 426 -43.34 20.33 -2.77
C LYS A 426 -43.78 18.87 -2.80
N CYS A 427 -43.39 18.13 -1.77
CA CYS A 427 -43.72 16.72 -1.56
C CYS A 427 -44.12 16.51 -0.09
N SER A 428 -45.33 16.00 0.16
CA SER A 428 -45.83 15.84 1.54
C SER A 428 -44.98 14.82 2.32
N GLY A 429 -44.50 15.21 3.50
CA GLY A 429 -43.63 14.38 4.35
C GLY A 429 -42.14 14.39 3.98
N TYR A 430 -41.73 15.16 2.97
CA TYR A 430 -40.34 15.28 2.53
C TYR A 430 -39.93 16.75 2.35
N ILE A 431 -38.67 17.05 2.66
CA ILE A 431 -38.05 18.35 2.43
C ILE A 431 -37.25 18.24 1.13
N PHE A 432 -37.54 19.11 0.17
CA PHE A 432 -36.72 19.27 -1.03
C PHE A 432 -35.32 19.77 -0.65
N LYS A 433 -34.29 19.05 -1.08
CA LYS A 433 -32.88 19.34 -0.76
C LYS A 433 -32.14 20.05 -1.87
N GLY A 434 -32.67 20.03 -3.09
CA GLY A 434 -32.05 20.67 -4.25
C GLY A 434 -32.19 19.84 -5.51
N TRP A 435 -31.81 20.48 -6.62
CA TRP A 435 -31.73 19.85 -7.93
C TRP A 435 -30.34 19.27 -8.13
N LYS A 436 -30.24 17.98 -8.44
CA LYS A 436 -28.98 17.30 -8.77
C LYS A 436 -28.90 17.11 -10.27
N LEU A 437 -27.84 17.62 -10.89
CA LEU A 437 -27.59 17.39 -12.31
C LEU A 437 -27.19 15.93 -12.53
N THR A 438 -27.90 15.23 -13.44
CA THR A 438 -27.59 13.82 -13.74
C THR A 438 -26.97 13.61 -15.11
N THR A 439 -26.99 14.62 -15.97
CA THR A 439 -26.30 14.56 -17.26
C THR A 439 -24.80 14.64 -17.03
N SER A 440 -24.08 13.60 -17.45
CA SER A 440 -22.61 13.51 -17.33
C SER A 440 -21.89 14.57 -18.16
N ASN A 441 -20.65 14.89 -17.78
CA ASN A 441 -19.74 15.81 -18.51
C ASN A 441 -20.28 17.24 -18.68
N VAL A 442 -21.05 17.74 -17.70
CA VAL A 442 -21.46 19.15 -17.63
C VAL A 442 -20.71 19.80 -16.47
N ILE A 443 -19.86 20.78 -16.79
CA ILE A 443 -19.07 21.52 -15.80
C ILE A 443 -19.94 22.63 -15.22
N ILE A 444 -20.13 22.61 -13.90
CA ILE A 444 -20.93 23.59 -13.17
C ILE A 444 -19.98 24.58 -12.50
N ASN A 445 -20.24 25.86 -12.69
CA ASN A 445 -19.50 26.96 -12.07
C ASN A 445 -19.79 27.04 -10.56
N ASN A 446 -18.96 27.80 -9.83
CA ASN A 446 -19.11 27.99 -8.38
C ASN A 446 -20.46 28.60 -7.95
N ASP A 447 -21.15 29.31 -8.85
CA ASP A 447 -22.49 29.89 -8.60
C ASP A 447 -23.65 28.93 -8.96
N GLY A 448 -23.33 27.68 -9.33
CA GLY A 448 -24.29 26.66 -9.75
C GLY A 448 -24.74 26.79 -11.20
N SER A 449 -24.30 27.81 -11.93
CA SER A 449 -24.60 27.96 -13.36
C SER A 449 -23.76 27.02 -14.22
N PHE A 450 -24.23 26.69 -15.41
CA PHE A 450 -23.43 25.99 -16.40
C PHE A 450 -23.67 26.54 -17.79
N THR A 451 -22.69 26.37 -18.67
CA THR A 451 -22.81 26.72 -20.08
C THR A 451 -23.53 25.59 -20.80
N MET A 452 -24.65 25.88 -21.47
CA MET A 452 -25.50 24.86 -22.08
C MET A 452 -24.70 24.00 -23.08
N PRO A 453 -24.54 22.68 -22.84
CA PRO A 453 -23.81 21.79 -23.72
C PRO A 453 -24.64 21.47 -24.97
N TYR A 454 -24.01 20.86 -25.97
CA TYR A 454 -24.70 20.36 -27.17
C TYR A 454 -25.43 19.03 -26.89
N LYS A 455 -26.33 19.03 -25.90
CA LYS A 455 -27.22 17.91 -25.54
C LYS A 455 -28.26 18.36 -24.51
N GLU A 456 -29.35 17.61 -24.38
CA GLU A 456 -30.31 17.83 -23.30
C GLU A 456 -29.69 17.61 -21.92
N VAL A 457 -30.12 18.44 -20.97
CA VAL A 457 -29.60 18.44 -19.60
C VAL A 457 -30.74 18.14 -18.64
N THR A 458 -30.56 17.18 -17.74
CA THR A 458 -31.59 16.76 -16.79
C THR A 458 -31.14 16.98 -15.36
N TYR A 459 -31.98 17.69 -14.60
CA TYR A 459 -31.91 17.79 -13.15
C TYR A 459 -32.90 16.82 -12.51
N LYS A 460 -32.47 16.09 -11.48
CA LYS A 460 -33.33 15.28 -10.61
C LYS A 460 -33.51 15.96 -9.26
N ALA A 461 -34.74 16.02 -8.77
CA ALA A 461 -35.01 16.50 -7.43
C ALA A 461 -34.42 15.55 -6.38
N THR A 462 -33.81 16.11 -5.34
CA THR A 462 -33.34 15.34 -4.18
C THR A 462 -34.25 15.62 -2.99
N TRP A 463 -34.65 14.58 -2.28
CA TRP A 463 -35.60 14.66 -1.17
C TRP A 463 -35.00 14.06 0.08
N ALA A 464 -35.25 14.67 1.23
CA ALA A 464 -35.03 14.02 2.53
C ALA A 464 -36.36 13.89 3.25
N LYS A 465 -36.56 12.79 3.97
CA LYS A 465 -37.73 12.62 4.84
C LYS A 465 -37.72 13.74 5.89
N ALA A 466 -38.87 14.37 6.12
CA ALA A 466 -38.94 15.47 7.07
C ALA A 466 -38.71 14.96 8.50
N SER A 467 -37.46 15.01 8.96
CA SER A 467 -37.07 14.86 10.37
C SER A 467 -36.57 16.22 10.89
N LEU A 468 -37.01 16.56 12.09
CA LEU A 468 -36.71 17.80 12.81
C LEU A 468 -35.20 18.02 12.98
N ASN A 469 -34.66 19.13 12.44
CA ASN A 469 -34.21 20.27 13.25
C ASN A 469 -33.61 21.38 12.35
N LYS A 470 -34.15 22.59 12.50
CA LYS A 470 -33.50 23.87 12.13
C LYS A 470 -32.81 24.40 13.38
N SER A 471 -31.58 24.89 13.28
CA SER A 471 -31.14 25.99 14.15
C SER A 471 -31.45 27.32 13.45
N ALA A 472 -31.88 28.28 14.25
CA ALA A 472 -32.40 29.56 13.83
C ALA A 472 -31.36 30.63 14.16
N GLU A 473 -30.40 30.89 13.28
CA GLU A 473 -29.61 32.13 13.32
C GLU A 473 -28.89 32.32 11.98
N GLY A 474 -29.21 33.43 11.32
CA GLY A 474 -28.68 33.78 10.02
C GLY A 474 -27.35 34.52 10.15
N THR A 475 -26.28 33.87 9.74
CA THR A 475 -25.02 34.47 9.29
C THR A 475 -24.50 33.66 8.11
N ILE A 476 -23.89 34.33 7.15
CA ILE A 476 -23.40 33.74 5.89
C ILE A 476 -22.48 32.57 6.25
N ALA A 477 -22.89 31.34 5.91
CA ALA A 477 -22.20 30.13 6.31
C ALA A 477 -20.79 30.10 5.67
N GLU A 478 -19.79 30.27 6.53
CA GLU A 478 -18.42 29.83 6.30
C GLU A 478 -18.46 28.41 5.72
N LYS A 479 -17.67 28.11 4.67
CA LYS A 479 -17.69 26.78 4.04
C LYS A 479 -17.46 25.72 5.12
N ALA A 480 -18.40 24.79 5.30
CA ALA A 480 -18.33 23.81 6.38
C ALA A 480 -17.07 22.95 6.27
N THR A 481 -16.33 22.79 7.37
CA THR A 481 -15.15 21.92 7.47
C THR A 481 -15.35 20.89 8.59
N LEU A 482 -14.57 19.80 8.60
CA LEU A 482 -14.64 18.81 9.70
C LEU A 482 -14.26 19.42 11.06
N TYR A 483 -13.31 20.37 11.08
CA TYR A 483 -12.99 21.11 12.31
C TYR A 483 -14.21 21.90 12.79
N GLY A 484 -14.90 22.58 11.86
CA GLY A 484 -16.14 23.30 12.12
C GLY A 484 -17.24 22.40 12.68
N VAL A 485 -17.39 21.17 12.15
CA VAL A 485 -18.37 20.19 12.65
C VAL A 485 -18.18 19.88 14.14
N LEU A 486 -16.95 19.58 14.57
CA LEU A 486 -16.65 19.28 15.97
C LEU A 486 -16.84 20.52 16.87
N ARG A 487 -16.40 21.69 16.42
CA ARG A 487 -16.62 22.97 17.11
C ARG A 487 -18.11 23.24 17.31
N ASP A 488 -18.90 23.12 16.25
CA ASP A 488 -20.33 23.46 16.25
C ASP A 488 -21.13 22.43 17.05
N GLU A 489 -20.74 21.15 17.07
CA GLU A 489 -21.33 20.14 17.94
C GLU A 489 -21.14 20.50 19.43
N VAL A 490 -19.99 21.10 19.82
CA VAL A 490 -19.78 21.63 21.18
C VAL A 490 -20.67 22.84 21.44
N SER A 491 -20.68 23.82 20.52
CA SER A 491 -21.49 25.04 20.68
C SER A 491 -22.99 24.76 20.78
N ASN A 492 -23.46 23.69 20.14
CA ASN A 492 -24.85 23.26 20.17
C ASN A 492 -25.20 22.33 21.36
N GLY A 493 -24.24 22.08 22.28
CA GLY A 493 -24.47 21.20 23.44
C GLY A 493 -24.62 19.72 23.08
N GLY A 494 -23.99 19.29 21.99
CA GLY A 494 -24.00 17.90 21.52
C GLY A 494 -23.04 16.98 22.29
N VAL A 495 -22.64 15.88 21.64
CA VAL A 495 -21.80 14.83 22.27
C VAL A 495 -20.29 15.07 22.13
N ALA A 496 -19.88 16.23 21.60
CA ALA A 496 -18.49 16.67 21.58
C ALA A 496 -18.18 17.56 22.81
N LYS A 497 -16.90 17.67 23.17
CA LYS A 497 -16.41 18.58 24.22
C LYS A 497 -15.16 19.33 23.79
N GLU A 498 -14.94 20.51 24.37
CA GLU A 498 -13.66 21.24 24.28
C GLU A 498 -12.67 20.62 25.28
N TYR A 499 -11.47 20.30 24.81
CA TYR A 499 -10.37 19.81 25.63
C TYR A 499 -9.56 20.98 26.18
N THR A 500 -9.35 21.00 27.51
CA THR A 500 -8.67 22.10 28.23
C THR A 500 -7.40 21.65 28.97
N GLY A 501 -6.98 20.40 28.78
CA GLY A 501 -5.75 19.87 29.36
C GLY A 501 -4.50 20.29 28.60
N LYS A 502 -3.32 19.80 29.02
CA LYS A 502 -2.06 20.05 28.31
C LYS A 502 -2.05 19.30 26.97
N HIS A 503 -1.63 19.97 25.90
CA HIS A 503 -1.56 19.42 24.55
C HIS A 503 -0.36 20.00 23.79
N GLN A 504 0.05 19.29 22.73
CA GLN A 504 1.00 19.76 21.74
C GLN A 504 0.90 18.87 20.50
N ASP A 505 0.23 19.32 19.43
CA ASP A 505 0.16 18.59 18.15
C ASP A 505 1.21 19.03 17.12
N SER A 506 1.92 20.13 17.37
CA SER A 506 3.05 20.63 16.56
C SER A 506 4.39 20.31 17.23
N VAL A 507 5.42 20.00 16.44
CA VAL A 507 6.75 19.62 16.97
C VAL A 507 7.37 20.74 17.81
N ASP A 508 7.23 21.99 17.37
CA ASP A 508 7.72 23.21 18.01
C ASP A 508 6.76 23.81 19.05
N GLY A 509 5.54 23.28 19.15
CA GLY A 509 4.51 23.76 20.07
C GLY A 509 3.86 25.08 19.64
N SER A 510 3.86 25.42 18.35
CA SER A 510 3.26 26.66 17.84
C SER A 510 1.73 26.65 17.76
N GLY A 511 1.07 25.51 17.99
CA GLY A 511 -0.38 25.35 17.86
C GLY A 511 -1.19 26.20 18.85
N SER A 512 -2.23 26.87 18.36
CA SER A 512 -3.09 27.75 19.17
C SER A 512 -4.59 27.51 18.98
N SER A 513 -4.96 26.61 18.07
CA SER A 513 -6.36 26.27 17.80
C SER A 513 -6.96 25.49 18.98
N LYS A 514 -8.26 25.67 19.20
CA LYS A 514 -8.98 24.90 20.23
C LYS A 514 -9.09 23.44 19.82
N ILE A 515 -9.04 22.54 20.80
CA ILE A 515 -9.20 21.11 20.60
C ILE A 515 -10.63 20.71 20.99
N TYR A 516 -11.33 20.07 20.06
CA TYR A 516 -12.68 19.53 20.24
C TYR A 516 -12.66 18.03 20.00
N TYR A 517 -13.38 17.23 20.78
CA TYR A 517 -13.34 15.78 20.66
C TYR A 517 -14.70 15.13 20.94
N TYR A 518 -14.98 14.02 20.27
CA TYR A 518 -16.15 13.21 20.58
C TYR A 518 -15.92 12.40 21.85
N THR A 519 -16.93 12.31 22.70
CA THR A 519 -16.86 11.54 23.94
C THR A 519 -18.23 11.06 24.35
N ALA A 520 -18.28 9.93 25.04
CA ALA A 520 -19.52 9.36 25.55
C ALA A 520 -19.36 8.94 27.00
N SER A 521 -20.38 9.21 27.82
CA SER A 521 -20.43 8.77 29.21
C SER A 521 -21.13 7.42 29.38
N ASN A 522 -21.98 7.07 28.41
CA ASN A 522 -22.83 5.90 28.39
C ASN A 522 -23.04 5.41 26.94
N ASP A 523 -23.67 4.25 26.77
CA ASP A 523 -23.85 3.62 25.46
C ASP A 523 -24.86 4.36 24.55
N THR A 524 -25.77 5.15 25.10
CA THR A 524 -26.68 6.00 24.33
C THR A 524 -25.92 7.12 23.66
N ASP A 525 -25.11 7.86 24.43
CA ASP A 525 -24.19 8.88 23.89
C ASP A 525 -23.22 8.24 22.88
N GLY A 526 -22.71 7.05 23.20
CA GLY A 526 -21.80 6.31 22.32
C GLY A 526 -22.44 5.96 20.98
N THR A 527 -23.73 5.62 20.97
CA THR A 527 -24.50 5.39 19.73
C THR A 527 -24.63 6.68 18.92
N THR A 528 -24.88 7.81 19.60
CA THR A 528 -24.96 9.13 18.97
C THR A 528 -23.63 9.57 18.36
N VAL A 529 -22.50 9.30 19.04
CA VAL A 529 -21.16 9.56 18.50
C VAL A 529 -20.94 8.74 17.22
N LEU A 530 -21.19 7.43 17.27
CA LEU A 530 -21.03 6.52 16.12
C LEU A 530 -21.93 6.87 14.94
N SER A 531 -23.05 7.56 15.15
CA SER A 531 -23.94 8.02 14.08
C SER A 531 -23.55 9.37 13.48
N LYS A 532 -22.47 10.00 13.94
CA LYS A 532 -22.06 11.36 13.53
C LYS A 532 -20.58 11.50 13.19
N ASN A 533 -19.73 10.51 13.49
CA ASN A 533 -18.28 10.68 13.39
C ASN A 533 -17.64 10.01 12.17
N ASN A 534 -18.41 9.58 11.16
CA ASN A 534 -17.87 8.85 10.01
C ASN A 534 -17.47 9.79 8.87
N VAL A 535 -16.29 9.54 8.28
CA VAL A 535 -15.70 10.32 7.19
C VAL A 535 -15.21 9.38 6.10
N VAL A 536 -15.45 9.71 4.84
CA VAL A 536 -14.86 9.04 3.68
C VAL A 536 -13.73 9.90 3.12
N PHE A 537 -12.54 9.30 3.05
CA PHE A 537 -11.33 9.90 2.50
C PHE A 537 -10.47 8.80 1.86
N ALA A 538 -9.97 9.05 0.65
CA ALA A 538 -9.16 8.10 -0.13
C ALA A 538 -9.84 6.73 -0.35
N GLY A 539 -11.17 6.70 -0.56
CA GLY A 539 -11.94 5.46 -0.72
C GLY A 539 -12.06 4.63 0.56
N MET A 540 -11.74 5.23 1.71
CA MET A 540 -11.73 4.57 3.01
C MET A 540 -12.58 5.33 4.02
N CYS A 541 -13.17 4.58 4.94
CA CYS A 541 -13.92 5.07 6.07
C CYS A 541 -13.01 5.31 7.27
N TRP A 542 -13.21 6.45 7.90
CA TRP A 542 -12.51 6.93 9.06
C TRP A 542 -13.50 7.38 10.12
N GLN A 543 -13.10 7.33 11.39
CA GLN A 543 -13.87 7.86 12.51
C GLN A 543 -13.14 9.04 13.13
N MET A 544 -13.81 10.19 13.22
CA MET A 544 -13.27 11.36 13.91
C MET A 544 -13.09 11.09 15.40
N ILE A 545 -11.92 11.47 15.91
CA ILE A 545 -11.57 11.37 17.33
C ILE A 545 -11.61 12.77 17.94
N ARG A 546 -10.78 13.68 17.40
CA ARG A 546 -10.60 15.05 17.90
C ARG A 546 -10.03 15.97 16.83
N THR A 547 -10.10 17.27 17.06
CA THR A 547 -9.27 18.26 16.36
C THR A 547 -7.89 18.37 17.01
N THR A 548 -6.97 19.07 16.35
CA THR A 548 -5.61 19.37 16.85
C THR A 548 -5.45 20.85 17.17
N ASP A 549 -4.42 21.19 17.96
CA ASP A 549 -4.05 22.59 18.21
C ASP A 549 -3.45 23.31 16.99
N THR A 550 -3.14 22.56 15.92
CA THR A 550 -2.79 23.09 14.60
C THR A 550 -4.02 23.44 13.75
N GLY A 551 -5.23 23.07 14.20
CA GLY A 551 -6.48 23.32 13.47
C GLY A 551 -6.91 22.20 12.53
N ASP A 552 -6.34 21.00 12.66
CA ASP A 552 -6.60 19.83 11.82
C ASP A 552 -7.49 18.79 12.54
N VAL A 553 -7.79 17.65 11.89
CA VAL A 553 -8.71 16.64 12.43
C VAL A 553 -8.08 15.24 12.47
N ARG A 554 -7.95 14.68 13.67
CA ARG A 554 -7.41 13.34 13.95
C ARG A 554 -8.50 12.28 13.77
N MET A 555 -8.21 11.26 12.97
CA MET A 555 -9.18 10.20 12.64
C MET A 555 -8.54 8.81 12.64
N ILE A 556 -9.31 7.81 13.04
CA ILE A 556 -8.89 6.39 13.07
C ILE A 556 -9.55 5.60 11.94
N TYR A 557 -8.77 4.70 11.34
CA TYR A 557 -9.22 3.83 10.26
C TYR A 557 -10.40 2.95 10.67
N ASN A 558 -11.39 2.85 9.78
CA ASN A 558 -12.59 2.04 9.97
C ASN A 558 -13.00 1.32 8.67
N GLY A 559 -12.04 0.89 7.86
CA GLY A 559 -12.24 0.04 6.69
C GLY A 559 -12.46 0.76 5.37
N GLU A 560 -12.50 0.03 4.27
CA GLU A 560 -12.88 0.54 2.95
C GLU A 560 -14.37 0.94 2.92
N VAL A 561 -14.82 1.72 1.93
CA VAL A 561 -16.26 2.00 1.75
C VAL A 561 -17.06 0.75 1.36
N ASP A 562 -18.34 0.72 1.72
CA ASP A 562 -19.29 -0.31 1.28
C ASP A 562 -19.77 -0.05 -0.17
N SER A 563 -20.64 -0.92 -0.71
CA SER A 563 -21.12 -0.81 -2.10
C SER A 563 -21.97 0.44 -2.38
N ASN A 564 -22.38 1.18 -1.35
CA ASN A 564 -23.15 2.42 -1.45
C ASN A 564 -22.28 3.64 -1.12
N ASP A 565 -20.95 3.50 -1.15
CA ASP A 565 -19.98 4.52 -0.74
C ASP A 565 -20.14 4.94 0.74
N GLY A 566 -20.73 4.07 1.57
CA GLY A 566 -20.96 4.28 3.00
C GLY A 566 -19.92 3.60 3.90
N CYS A 567 -20.07 3.82 5.20
CA CYS A 567 -19.28 3.22 6.27
C CYS A 567 -20.06 2.18 7.07
N GLY A 568 -20.89 1.37 6.38
CA GLY A 568 -21.68 0.28 6.94
C GLY A 568 -20.83 -0.83 7.58
N THR A 569 -21.42 -1.94 8.01
CA THR A 569 -20.69 -3.03 8.71
C THR A 569 -20.61 -4.33 7.91
N ASP A 570 -21.17 -4.37 6.71
CA ASP A 570 -21.29 -5.53 5.81
C ASP A 570 -20.13 -5.64 4.80
N ARG A 571 -18.95 -5.16 5.19
CA ARG A 571 -17.73 -5.10 4.38
C ARG A 571 -16.88 -6.35 4.63
N LYS A 572 -16.48 -7.05 3.56
CA LYS A 572 -15.80 -8.36 3.60
C LYS A 572 -14.73 -8.52 2.52
N ASN A 573 -13.89 -9.54 2.68
CA ASN A 573 -12.82 -9.92 1.75
C ASN A 573 -11.87 -8.76 1.41
N HIS A 574 -11.24 -8.13 2.39
CA HIS A 574 -10.27 -7.04 2.22
C HIS A 574 -8.82 -7.53 2.36
N PRO A 575 -7.83 -6.82 1.79
CA PRO A 575 -6.43 -7.06 2.07
C PRO A 575 -6.12 -6.90 3.57
N ASN A 576 -5.39 -7.86 4.12
CA ASN A 576 -4.97 -7.89 5.52
C ASN A 576 -3.47 -8.15 5.59
N TYR A 577 -2.73 -7.17 6.08
CA TYR A 577 -1.29 -7.22 6.31
C TYR A 577 -1.02 -8.04 7.58
N SER A 578 -0.54 -9.27 7.41
CA SER A 578 -0.44 -10.27 8.46
C SER A 578 1.01 -10.71 8.69
N GLY A 579 1.60 -10.26 9.81
CA GLY A 579 2.92 -10.68 10.27
C GLY A 579 4.08 -10.39 9.30
N ILE A 580 5.29 -10.74 9.72
CA ILE A 580 6.50 -10.69 8.89
C ILE A 580 7.02 -12.12 8.78
N GLU A 581 7.25 -12.57 7.55
CA GLU A 581 7.77 -13.89 7.21
C GLU A 581 9.17 -13.71 6.59
N GLU A 582 10.11 -14.58 6.97
CA GLU A 582 11.39 -14.71 6.26
C GLU A 582 11.11 -15.44 4.94
N ILE A 583 11.42 -14.80 3.81
CA ILE A 583 11.27 -15.38 2.48
C ILE A 583 12.65 -15.66 1.87
N THR A 584 12.81 -16.85 1.27
CA THR A 584 14.03 -17.18 0.55
C THR A 584 14.11 -16.36 -0.74
N LEU A 585 15.18 -15.58 -0.88
CA LEU A 585 15.48 -14.87 -2.12
C LEU A 585 15.64 -15.86 -3.27
N ASN A 586 14.88 -15.65 -4.34
CA ASN A 586 14.93 -16.48 -5.53
C ASN A 586 14.85 -15.60 -6.77
N ALA A 587 15.91 -15.58 -7.57
CA ALA A 587 15.98 -14.79 -8.80
C ALA A 587 14.89 -15.15 -9.83
N LYS A 588 14.24 -16.32 -9.68
CA LYS A 588 13.10 -16.70 -10.51
C LYS A 588 11.80 -16.02 -10.08
N HIS A 589 11.65 -15.63 -8.81
CA HIS A 589 10.46 -14.93 -8.35
C HIS A 589 10.37 -13.54 -8.99
N LYS A 590 9.17 -13.15 -9.40
CA LYS A 590 8.90 -11.82 -9.92
C LYS A 590 8.52 -10.86 -8.79
N TYR A 591 9.17 -9.71 -8.77
CA TYR A 591 8.90 -8.60 -7.86
C TYR A 591 8.36 -7.43 -8.67
N SER A 592 7.37 -6.73 -8.13
CA SER A 592 6.72 -5.61 -8.80
C SER A 592 6.53 -4.41 -7.88
N THR A 593 6.36 -3.23 -8.44
CA THR A 593 6.17 -2.00 -7.65
C THR A 593 4.76 -1.85 -7.06
N ASP A 594 3.78 -2.63 -7.53
CA ASP A 594 2.39 -2.54 -7.07
C ASP A 594 1.65 -3.89 -7.06
N TYR A 595 0.40 -3.89 -6.62
CA TYR A 595 -0.51 -5.03 -6.73
C TYR A 595 -1.97 -4.61 -6.94
N SER A 596 -2.75 -5.53 -7.50
CA SER A 596 -4.21 -5.47 -7.54
C SER A 596 -4.81 -6.62 -6.75
N TYR A 597 -5.99 -6.41 -6.20
CA TYR A 597 -6.68 -7.40 -5.39
C TYR A 597 -8.14 -7.57 -5.84
N ASN A 598 -8.52 -8.82 -6.10
CA ASN A 598 -9.87 -9.18 -6.52
C ASN A 598 -10.68 -9.65 -5.31
N LYS A 599 -11.61 -8.81 -4.83
CA LYS A 599 -12.45 -9.11 -3.65
C LYS A 599 -13.35 -10.34 -3.84
N THR A 600 -13.76 -10.65 -5.08
CA THR A 600 -14.63 -11.80 -5.39
C THR A 600 -13.85 -13.11 -5.37
N LEU A 601 -12.68 -13.13 -5.99
CA LEU A 601 -11.81 -14.31 -6.06
C LEU A 601 -10.90 -14.48 -4.85
N LYS A 602 -10.80 -13.46 -3.99
CA LYS A 602 -9.92 -13.39 -2.82
C LYS A 602 -8.46 -13.65 -3.18
N ASN A 603 -8.02 -13.11 -4.33
CA ASN A 603 -6.66 -13.30 -4.82
C ASN A 603 -6.02 -11.97 -5.21
N PHE A 604 -4.69 -11.96 -5.10
CA PHE A 604 -3.81 -10.86 -5.43
C PHE A 604 -3.17 -11.11 -6.78
N LYS A 605 -2.86 -10.05 -7.51
CA LYS A 605 -2.06 -10.10 -8.73
C LYS A 605 -1.03 -8.97 -8.68
N VAL A 606 0.24 -9.33 -8.85
CA VAL A 606 1.34 -8.37 -9.01
C VAL A 606 1.05 -7.40 -10.16
N ALA A 607 1.30 -6.12 -9.94
CA ALA A 607 1.01 -5.01 -10.86
C ALA A 607 2.15 -3.97 -10.83
N GLY A 608 2.10 -2.99 -11.72
CA GLY A 608 3.17 -2.00 -11.86
C GLY A 608 4.43 -2.55 -12.55
N ASP A 609 5.53 -1.83 -12.40
CA ASP A 609 6.80 -2.16 -13.04
C ASP A 609 7.46 -3.36 -12.39
N LEU A 610 8.05 -4.24 -13.21
CA LEU A 610 8.83 -5.36 -12.72
C LEU A 610 10.20 -4.89 -12.26
N VAL A 611 10.58 -5.28 -11.04
CA VAL A 611 11.90 -4.98 -10.47
C VAL A 611 12.84 -6.14 -10.77
N THR A 612 14.01 -5.80 -11.33
CA THR A 612 15.06 -6.79 -11.59
C THR A 612 15.68 -7.23 -10.28
N VAL A 613 15.74 -8.55 -10.07
CA VAL A 613 16.32 -9.13 -8.86
C VAL A 613 17.85 -9.09 -8.96
N ASP A 614 18.47 -8.16 -8.23
CA ASP A 614 19.91 -8.18 -7.97
C ASP A 614 20.19 -9.00 -6.72
N THR A 615 20.65 -10.24 -6.89
CA THR A 615 20.98 -11.12 -5.76
C THR A 615 22.19 -10.64 -4.96
N SER A 616 23.02 -9.76 -5.54
CA SER A 616 24.15 -9.15 -4.83
C SER A 616 23.74 -7.94 -3.99
N ASN A 617 22.57 -7.34 -4.30
CA ASN A 617 21.98 -6.25 -3.53
C ASN A 617 20.46 -6.48 -3.33
N PRO A 618 20.07 -7.42 -2.44
CA PRO A 618 18.66 -7.74 -2.21
C PRO A 618 17.86 -6.56 -1.63
N SER A 619 18.52 -5.58 -1.04
CA SER A 619 17.89 -4.36 -0.49
C SER A 619 17.19 -3.51 -1.55
N SER A 620 17.54 -3.68 -2.84
CA SER A 620 16.83 -3.04 -3.96
C SER A 620 15.36 -3.50 -4.08
N LEU A 621 14.99 -4.61 -3.46
CA LEU A 621 13.63 -5.15 -3.46
C LEU A 621 12.72 -4.54 -2.39
N ILE A 622 13.23 -3.71 -1.47
CA ILE A 622 12.42 -3.12 -0.40
C ILE A 622 11.26 -2.30 -0.98
N GLY A 623 10.05 -2.57 -0.49
CA GLY A 623 8.79 -1.97 -0.95
C GLY A 623 8.11 -2.71 -2.11
N THR A 624 8.78 -3.67 -2.75
CA THR A 624 8.22 -4.44 -3.86
C THR A 624 7.33 -5.59 -3.39
N TYR A 625 6.45 -6.05 -4.29
CA TYR A 625 5.46 -7.10 -4.07
C TYR A 625 5.77 -8.35 -4.89
N THR A 626 5.55 -9.53 -4.32
CA THR A 626 5.74 -10.80 -5.01
C THR A 626 4.71 -11.85 -4.60
N CYS A 627 4.30 -12.67 -5.57
CA CYS A 627 3.52 -13.89 -5.33
C CYS A 627 4.41 -15.14 -5.11
N LEU A 628 5.74 -14.97 -4.97
CA LEU A 628 6.72 -16.06 -4.90
C LEU A 628 6.58 -17.05 -6.08
N ASN A 629 6.35 -16.55 -7.30
CA ASN A 629 6.17 -17.35 -8.51
C ASN A 629 7.06 -16.83 -9.66
N SER A 630 7.37 -17.72 -10.61
CA SER A 630 8.27 -17.52 -11.74
C SER A 630 7.60 -17.23 -13.09
N HIS A 631 6.26 -17.27 -13.18
CA HIS A 631 5.50 -17.05 -14.43
C HIS A 631 4.88 -15.65 -14.56
N LYS A 632 4.72 -15.19 -15.82
CA LYS A 632 4.42 -13.81 -16.26
C LYS A 632 3.07 -13.21 -15.82
N ALA A 633 2.14 -13.96 -15.24
CA ALA A 633 0.82 -13.45 -14.82
C ALA A 633 0.07 -14.38 -13.85
N VAL A 634 0.63 -14.69 -12.68
CA VAL A 634 -0.03 -15.60 -11.73
C VAL A 634 -0.55 -14.86 -10.51
N SER A 635 -1.86 -14.98 -10.29
CA SER A 635 -2.52 -14.56 -9.07
C SER A 635 -2.18 -15.48 -7.89
N CYS A 636 -2.09 -14.95 -6.68
CA CYS A 636 -1.83 -15.71 -5.46
C CYS A 636 -2.88 -15.43 -4.38
N SER A 637 -3.09 -16.36 -3.46
CA SER A 637 -3.94 -16.14 -2.27
C SER A 637 -3.24 -15.34 -1.17
N THR A 638 -1.91 -15.35 -1.17
CA THR A 638 -1.03 -14.58 -0.28
C THR A 638 -0.03 -13.82 -1.12
N LEU A 639 -0.01 -12.50 -0.98
CA LEU A 639 0.99 -11.62 -1.56
C LEU A 639 2.05 -11.28 -0.51
N TYR A 640 3.30 -11.11 -0.92
CA TYR A 640 4.39 -10.75 -0.03
C TYR A 640 4.94 -9.38 -0.41
N GLN A 641 5.01 -8.45 0.54
CA GLN A 641 5.70 -7.17 0.35
C GLN A 641 7.01 -7.16 1.13
N VAL A 642 8.12 -6.91 0.45
CA VAL A 642 9.44 -6.86 1.08
C VAL A 642 9.55 -5.61 1.95
N LEU A 643 9.84 -5.78 3.24
CA LEU A 643 9.99 -4.67 4.19
C LEU A 643 11.46 -4.32 4.41
N TYR A 644 12.30 -5.32 4.68
CA TYR A 644 13.73 -5.12 4.90
C TYR A 644 14.55 -6.38 4.57
N VAL A 645 15.86 -6.20 4.52
CA VAL A 645 16.84 -7.25 4.30
C VAL A 645 17.86 -7.20 5.43
N GLU A 646 18.11 -8.33 6.07
CA GLU A 646 19.09 -8.50 7.15
C GLU A 646 19.87 -9.80 6.91
N ASP A 647 21.19 -9.77 7.04
CA ASP A 647 22.07 -10.94 6.82
C ASP A 647 21.81 -11.71 5.52
N SER A 648 21.56 -10.99 4.42
CA SER A 648 21.18 -11.56 3.10
C SER A 648 19.86 -12.35 3.07
N LYS A 649 19.03 -12.24 4.12
CA LYS A 649 17.67 -12.77 4.19
C LYS A 649 16.65 -11.67 3.95
N ILE A 650 15.54 -12.02 3.31
CA ILE A 650 14.46 -11.08 3.02
C ILE A 650 13.34 -11.28 4.03
N TYR A 651 12.90 -10.18 4.62
CA TYR A 651 11.76 -10.15 5.53
C TYR A 651 10.60 -9.42 4.87
N ALA A 652 9.49 -10.12 4.70
CA ALA A 652 8.34 -9.63 3.96
C ALA A 652 7.05 -9.76 4.77
N VAL A 653 6.15 -8.78 4.63
CA VAL A 653 4.79 -8.88 5.18
C VAL A 653 3.94 -9.75 4.26
N ALA A 654 3.21 -10.69 4.86
CA ALA A 654 2.26 -11.52 4.13
C ALA A 654 0.88 -10.84 4.12
N ILE A 655 0.37 -10.53 2.94
CA ILE A 655 -0.92 -9.89 2.71
C ILE A 655 -1.92 -10.95 2.25
N LYS A 656 -3.00 -11.12 3.01
CA LYS A 656 -4.02 -12.18 2.82
C LYS A 656 -5.42 -11.56 2.75
N SER A 657 -6.42 -12.30 2.28
CA SER A 657 -7.82 -11.87 2.35
C SER A 657 -8.39 -12.04 3.77
N SER A 658 -9.19 -11.09 4.24
CA SER A 658 -9.84 -11.09 5.55
C SER A 658 -11.25 -10.51 5.51
N ASP A 659 -12.15 -10.99 6.38
CA ASP A 659 -13.48 -10.41 6.59
C ASP A 659 -13.50 -9.28 7.64
N ILE A 660 -12.36 -9.03 8.29
CA ILE A 660 -12.20 -7.92 9.23
C ILE A 660 -11.90 -6.64 8.46
N TYR A 661 -12.89 -5.78 8.32
CA TYR A 661 -12.78 -4.55 7.52
C TYR A 661 -12.17 -3.38 8.29
N ASN A 662 -12.38 -3.26 9.60
CA ASN A 662 -12.00 -2.06 10.37
C ASN A 662 -10.53 -2.04 10.82
N SER A 663 -9.70 -2.87 10.20
CA SER A 663 -8.27 -2.98 10.45
C SER A 663 -7.54 -3.24 9.15
N ILE A 664 -6.32 -2.73 9.04
CA ILE A 664 -5.45 -2.99 7.87
C ILE A 664 -4.76 -4.34 7.94
N GLY A 665 -4.81 -4.99 9.11
CA GLY A 665 -4.29 -6.34 9.31
C GLY A 665 -3.90 -6.64 10.75
N THR A 666 -3.06 -7.66 10.94
CA THR A 666 -2.62 -8.12 12.26
C THR A 666 -1.11 -8.25 12.35
N SER A 667 -0.56 -7.83 13.48
CA SER A 667 0.86 -8.03 13.75
C SER A 667 1.13 -8.03 15.24
N ILE A 668 2.27 -8.61 15.59
CA ILE A 668 2.99 -8.28 16.81
C ILE A 668 3.40 -6.80 16.79
N PHE A 669 3.52 -6.19 17.97
CA PHE A 669 4.00 -4.82 18.09
C PHE A 669 5.50 -4.75 17.76
N ASN A 670 6.27 -5.71 18.30
CA ASN A 670 7.69 -5.91 17.99
C ASN A 670 8.08 -7.39 18.23
N ASN A 671 9.09 -7.90 17.52
CA ASN A 671 9.54 -9.29 17.61
C ASN A 671 10.92 -9.34 18.26
N LEU A 672 11.02 -9.51 19.57
CA LEU A 672 12.23 -10.03 20.23
C LEU A 672 11.99 -10.20 21.72
N TYR A 673 12.62 -11.24 22.28
CA TYR A 673 12.76 -11.40 23.72
C TYR A 673 14.12 -10.84 24.12
N GLY A 674 14.12 -9.86 25.03
CA GLY A 674 15.30 -9.64 25.85
C GLY A 674 15.98 -8.29 25.75
N TYR A 675 15.46 -7.26 25.10
CA TYR A 675 15.99 -5.89 25.23
C TYR A 675 14.97 -4.96 25.91
N ASN A 676 15.33 -4.43 27.08
CA ASN A 676 14.44 -3.60 27.89
C ASN A 676 14.10 -2.24 27.25
N SER A 677 14.86 -1.83 26.23
CA SER A 677 14.67 -0.59 25.49
C SER A 677 13.61 -0.68 24.39
N GLU A 678 13.09 -1.86 24.04
CA GLU A 678 12.18 -2.11 22.90
C GLU A 678 10.72 -1.64 23.12
N MET A 679 10.53 -0.60 23.93
CA MET A 679 9.22 -0.09 24.27
C MET A 679 8.78 1.03 23.34
N GLY A 680 7.60 0.86 22.74
CA GLY A 680 6.94 1.88 21.94
C GLY A 680 7.29 1.85 20.45
N TYR A 681 6.83 2.87 19.73
CA TYR A 681 6.72 2.86 18.26
C TYR A 681 8.08 2.87 17.53
N MET A 682 9.10 3.46 18.14
CA MET A 682 10.52 3.25 17.84
C MET A 682 11.28 3.06 19.14
N TYR A 683 12.47 2.48 19.06
CA TYR A 683 13.26 2.12 20.22
C TYR A 683 14.76 2.16 19.94
N ASN A 684 15.54 1.89 20.99
CA ASN A 684 17.00 1.90 20.95
C ASN A 684 17.57 0.50 21.06
N GLY A 685 18.63 0.20 20.32
CA GLY A 685 19.48 -0.93 20.64
C GLY A 685 20.34 -0.61 21.87
N ASN A 686 20.46 -1.56 22.82
CA ASN A 686 21.56 -1.70 23.81
C ASN A 686 21.21 -1.93 25.30
N TYR A 687 20.08 -2.54 25.67
CA TYR A 687 19.89 -2.96 27.07
C TYR A 687 19.33 -4.38 27.18
N PRO A 688 20.16 -5.41 26.95
CA PRO A 688 19.70 -6.78 27.10
C PRO A 688 19.31 -7.03 28.56
N GLY A 689 18.10 -7.53 28.78
CA GLY A 689 17.67 -8.06 30.06
C GLY A 689 18.46 -9.33 30.36
N ASN A 690 19.19 -9.31 31.47
CA ASN A 690 19.97 -10.44 31.94
C ASN A 690 19.17 -11.16 33.01
N THR A 691 19.00 -12.46 32.86
CA THR A 691 18.38 -13.30 33.87
C THR A 691 19.49 -14.03 34.62
N TYR A 692 19.50 -13.86 35.94
CA TYR A 692 20.32 -14.65 36.84
C TYR A 692 19.41 -15.67 37.53
N GLU A 693 19.67 -16.95 37.27
CA GLU A 693 19.00 -18.04 37.97
C GLU A 693 19.61 -18.21 39.36
N ILE A 694 18.75 -18.28 40.36
CA ILE A 694 19.11 -18.62 41.72
C ILE A 694 19.38 -20.14 41.75
N SER A 695 20.63 -20.56 41.55
CA SER A 695 21.00 -21.98 41.49
C SER A 695 20.92 -22.67 42.85
N ASN A 696 19.94 -23.55 43.05
CA ASN A 696 19.97 -24.50 44.16
C ASN A 696 20.96 -25.64 43.83
N ILE A 697 21.58 -26.26 44.85
CA ILE A 697 22.23 -27.56 44.65
C ILE A 697 21.15 -28.54 44.20
N GLU A 698 21.38 -29.18 43.05
CA GLU A 698 20.39 -30.05 42.41
C GLU A 698 20.29 -31.36 43.20
N ILE A 699 19.24 -31.51 44.03
CA ILE A 699 18.82 -32.82 44.50
C ILE A 699 18.19 -33.52 43.31
N LYS A 700 18.98 -34.39 42.68
CA LYS A 700 18.58 -35.11 41.48
C LYS A 700 17.58 -36.20 41.86
N LYS A 701 16.60 -36.39 40.98
CA LYS A 701 15.59 -37.43 41.07
C LYS A 701 15.81 -38.37 39.90
N GLU A 702 15.88 -39.66 40.16
CA GLU A 702 16.00 -40.67 39.11
C GLU A 702 15.06 -41.84 39.37
N GLN A 703 14.54 -42.38 38.29
CA GLN A 703 13.68 -43.55 38.32
C GLN A 703 14.50 -44.75 38.81
N ILE A 704 13.94 -45.53 39.73
CA ILE A 704 14.67 -46.70 40.22
C ILE A 704 14.58 -47.80 39.18
N ASP A 705 15.71 -48.20 38.61
CA ASP A 705 15.80 -49.45 37.85
C ASP A 705 16.12 -50.59 38.82
N PHE A 706 15.09 -51.34 39.22
CA PHE A 706 15.25 -52.49 40.10
C PHE A 706 15.96 -53.68 39.43
N SER A 707 16.17 -53.64 38.10
CA SER A 707 16.82 -54.69 37.33
C SER A 707 18.34 -54.51 37.19
N THR A 708 18.85 -53.29 37.38
CA THR A 708 20.28 -52.97 37.29
C THR A 708 20.65 -51.90 38.30
N GLY A 709 21.47 -52.26 39.29
CA GLY A 709 22.09 -51.26 40.16
C GLY A 709 22.71 -51.89 41.39
N THR A 710 23.93 -51.48 41.68
CA THR A 710 24.70 -51.92 42.83
C THR A 710 24.75 -50.77 43.83
N TYR A 711 24.40 -51.06 45.08
CA TYR A 711 24.52 -50.11 46.17
C TYR A 711 25.37 -50.68 47.32
N CYS A 712 25.95 -49.79 48.11
CA CYS A 712 26.84 -50.14 49.21
C CYS A 712 26.81 -49.10 50.31
N GLU A 713 27.13 -49.52 51.53
CA GLU A 713 27.15 -48.65 52.71
C GLU A 713 28.34 -47.69 52.69
N THR A 714 29.44 -48.08 52.04
CA THR A 714 30.67 -47.28 51.95
C THR A 714 31.30 -47.40 50.57
N VAL A 715 32.03 -46.35 50.16
CA VAL A 715 32.78 -46.30 48.91
C VAL A 715 34.24 -45.89 49.15
N THR A 716 35.13 -46.39 48.31
CA THR A 716 36.53 -45.97 48.23
C THR A 716 36.76 -45.26 46.91
N TYR A 717 37.58 -44.19 46.92
CA TYR A 717 37.94 -43.45 45.72
C TYR A 717 39.42 -43.68 45.36
N ASP A 718 39.66 -44.12 44.14
CA ASP A 718 41.01 -44.23 43.58
C ASP A 718 41.37 -42.92 42.86
N THR A 719 42.32 -42.19 43.44
CA THR A 719 42.79 -40.90 42.92
C THR A 719 43.55 -40.99 41.59
N SER A 720 44.08 -42.17 41.25
CA SER A 720 44.86 -42.38 40.03
C SER A 720 43.97 -42.65 38.81
N THR A 721 42.89 -43.41 39.00
CA THR A 721 41.90 -43.73 37.96
C THR A 721 40.72 -42.78 37.97
N LYS A 722 40.56 -41.98 39.04
CA LYS A 722 39.43 -41.08 39.30
C LYS A 722 38.08 -41.81 39.37
N THR A 723 38.07 -42.96 40.03
CA THR A 723 36.87 -43.83 40.10
C THR A 723 36.54 -44.23 41.53
N TYR A 724 35.24 -44.31 41.83
CA TYR A 724 34.68 -44.87 43.04
C TYR A 724 34.47 -46.38 42.91
N SER A 725 34.63 -47.10 44.01
CA SER A 725 34.29 -48.52 44.11
C SER A 725 33.58 -48.80 45.44
N CYS A 726 32.58 -49.67 45.41
CA CYS A 726 31.91 -50.13 46.63
C CYS A 726 32.88 -50.88 47.56
N SER A 727 32.83 -50.59 48.85
CA SER A 727 33.61 -51.27 49.89
C SER A 727 32.68 -52.02 50.84
N GLY A 728 33.07 -53.24 51.24
CA GLY A 728 32.30 -54.07 52.17
C GLY A 728 30.97 -54.61 51.60
N ASN A 729 31.02 -55.64 50.74
CA ASN A 729 29.88 -56.37 50.17
C ASN A 729 28.82 -55.50 49.45
N PRO A 730 29.00 -55.17 48.17
CA PRO A 730 27.95 -54.57 47.34
C PRO A 730 26.69 -55.44 47.32
N ARG A 731 25.51 -54.80 47.34
CA ARG A 731 24.20 -55.45 47.17
C ARG A 731 23.52 -54.95 45.91
N TYR A 732 22.74 -55.83 45.30
CA TYR A 732 21.94 -55.47 44.13
C TYR A 732 20.51 -55.10 44.52
N PHE A 733 19.89 -54.18 43.78
CA PHE A 733 18.50 -53.78 44.03
C PHE A 733 17.51 -54.96 43.97
N TRP A 734 17.79 -56.02 43.19
CA TRP A 734 16.94 -57.22 43.09
C TRP A 734 17.09 -58.24 44.23
N GLU A 735 18.08 -58.08 45.12
CA GLU A 735 18.37 -59.06 46.18
C GLU A 735 17.63 -58.81 47.50
N VAL A 736 16.74 -57.81 47.58
CA VAL A 736 16.14 -57.35 48.85
C VAL A 736 14.63 -57.09 48.71
N GLY A 737 13.81 -57.48 49.70
CA GLY A 737 12.34 -57.27 49.69
C GLY A 737 11.70 -57.02 51.07
N GLY A 738 10.51 -56.38 51.10
CA GLY A 738 9.69 -56.07 52.29
C GLY A 738 9.55 -54.57 52.62
N ASP A 739 8.65 -54.13 53.52
CA ASP A 739 8.44 -52.69 53.84
C ASP A 739 9.66 -51.98 54.47
N ASP A 740 10.54 -52.72 55.15
CA ASP A 740 11.80 -52.18 55.69
C ASP A 740 12.83 -51.81 54.59
N PHE A 741 12.66 -52.33 53.38
CA PHE A 741 13.46 -52.03 52.17
C PHE A 741 13.51 -50.54 51.83
N ARG A 742 12.38 -49.84 52.02
CA ARG A 742 12.24 -48.41 51.69
C ARG A 742 13.14 -47.54 52.57
N LYS A 743 13.40 -48.01 53.79
CA LYS A 743 14.23 -47.31 54.78
C LYS A 743 15.68 -47.77 54.73
N SER A 744 15.96 -49.00 54.32
CA SER A 744 17.30 -49.57 54.29
C SER A 744 18.16 -49.10 53.11
N LEU A 745 17.56 -48.59 52.04
CA LEU A 745 18.26 -48.04 50.87
C LEU A 745 18.73 -46.58 51.07
N VAL A 746 18.00 -45.79 51.86
CA VAL A 746 18.45 -44.44 52.25
C VAL A 746 19.73 -44.57 53.07
N HIS A 747 20.73 -43.72 52.82
CA HIS A 747 22.09 -43.77 53.37
C HIS A 747 23.08 -44.74 52.69
N ASN A 748 22.73 -45.27 51.53
CA ASN A 748 23.69 -46.01 50.71
C ASN A 748 24.17 -45.20 49.51
N TYR A 749 25.35 -45.58 49.04
CA TYR A 749 25.94 -45.13 47.80
C TYR A 749 25.54 -46.06 46.66
N VAL A 750 25.16 -45.50 45.52
CA VAL A 750 24.95 -46.20 44.25
C VAL A 750 26.10 -45.80 43.33
N VAL A 751 26.92 -46.78 42.99
CA VAL A 751 28.00 -46.60 42.00
C VAL A 751 27.48 -47.13 40.68
N SER A 752 27.45 -46.29 39.65
CA SER A 752 27.04 -46.71 38.32
C SER A 752 28.18 -47.44 37.64
N ASP A 753 27.90 -48.61 37.06
CA ASP A 753 28.87 -49.38 36.27
C ASP A 753 29.28 -48.64 34.98
N ASP A 754 28.41 -47.77 34.45
CA ASP A 754 28.63 -47.01 33.22
C ASP A 754 29.43 -45.72 33.46
N ASN A 755 29.45 -45.20 34.69
CA ASN A 755 30.22 -44.01 35.05
C ASN A 755 30.75 -44.07 36.49
N PRO A 756 31.82 -44.82 36.75
CA PRO A 756 32.39 -44.97 38.09
C PRO A 756 33.11 -43.71 38.59
N SER A 757 33.22 -42.65 37.79
CA SER A 757 33.76 -41.35 38.26
C SER A 757 32.78 -40.55 39.12
N VAL A 758 31.53 -41.03 39.20
CA VAL A 758 30.43 -40.41 39.92
C VAL A 758 29.76 -41.45 40.82
N VAL A 759 29.49 -41.08 42.08
CA VAL A 759 28.71 -41.92 42.99
C VAL A 759 27.50 -41.16 43.52
N ARG A 760 26.35 -41.84 43.61
CA ARG A 760 25.09 -41.22 44.03
C ARG A 760 24.77 -41.65 45.46
N TYR A 761 24.72 -40.72 46.39
CA TYR A 761 24.31 -41.02 47.76
C TYR A 761 22.80 -40.83 47.92
N MET A 762 22.09 -41.88 48.29
CA MET A 762 20.64 -41.90 48.36
C MET A 762 20.13 -41.21 49.63
N ILE A 763 19.31 -40.17 49.46
CA ILE A 763 18.76 -39.36 50.56
C ILE A 763 17.24 -39.49 50.72
N GLY A 764 16.57 -40.12 49.76
CA GLY A 764 15.14 -40.40 49.85
C GLY A 764 14.69 -41.36 48.77
N ILE A 765 13.60 -42.08 49.03
CA ILE A 765 12.95 -42.99 48.09
C ILE A 765 11.45 -42.73 48.12
N ASN A 766 10.83 -42.78 46.94
CA ASN A 766 9.40 -42.94 46.80
C ASN A 766 9.14 -44.21 45.98
N ILE A 767 8.38 -45.13 46.56
CA ILE A 767 7.95 -46.35 45.88
C ILE A 767 6.47 -46.23 45.60
N ASP A 768 6.10 -46.27 44.33
CA ASP A 768 4.71 -46.43 43.92
C ASP A 768 4.37 -47.93 43.98
N GLU A 769 3.54 -48.30 44.94
CA GLU A 769 3.14 -49.69 45.18
C GLU A 769 2.24 -50.26 44.08
N ASN A 770 1.60 -49.39 43.28
CA ASN A 770 0.71 -49.79 42.20
C ASN A 770 1.44 -49.87 40.85
N ASP A 771 2.54 -49.13 40.70
CA ASP A 771 3.38 -49.15 39.51
C ASP A 771 4.86 -48.99 39.90
N MET A 772 5.55 -50.12 40.09
CA MET A 772 6.97 -50.10 40.46
C MET A 772 7.84 -49.36 39.43
N THR A 773 7.42 -49.26 38.16
CA THR A 773 8.14 -48.48 37.15
C THR A 773 8.10 -46.98 37.43
N ASN A 774 7.12 -46.51 38.21
CA ASN A 774 6.99 -45.10 38.59
C ASN A 774 7.71 -44.76 39.91
N SER A 775 8.50 -45.68 40.46
CA SER A 775 9.28 -45.46 41.68
C SER A 775 10.54 -44.66 41.38
N TYR A 776 10.96 -43.81 42.32
CA TYR A 776 12.14 -42.96 42.17
C TYR A 776 12.91 -42.79 43.47
N TYR A 777 14.22 -42.57 43.35
CA TYR A 777 15.06 -42.15 44.46
C TYR A 777 15.58 -40.73 44.24
N TYR A 778 15.79 -40.04 45.35
CA TYR A 778 16.44 -38.75 45.44
C TYR A 778 17.87 -38.97 45.92
N TYR A 779 18.83 -38.33 45.26
CA TYR A 779 20.23 -38.51 45.57
C TYR A 779 21.04 -37.23 45.46
N ILE A 780 22.20 -37.26 46.11
CA ILE A 780 23.27 -36.29 45.95
C ILE A 780 24.35 -36.95 45.11
N GLU A 781 24.80 -36.27 44.07
CA GLU A 781 25.90 -36.70 43.23
C GLU A 781 27.24 -36.31 43.87
N LEU A 782 28.14 -37.27 44.05
CA LEU A 782 29.47 -37.09 44.60
C LEU A 782 30.50 -37.41 43.51
N THR A 783 31.52 -36.57 43.44
CA THR A 783 32.58 -36.62 42.42
C THR A 783 33.94 -36.33 43.05
N ASP A 784 35.01 -36.67 42.34
CA ASP A 784 36.39 -36.31 42.70
C ASP A 784 36.84 -36.72 44.13
N GLY A 785 36.32 -37.83 44.65
CA GLY A 785 36.73 -38.42 45.92
C GLY A 785 36.00 -37.94 47.17
N GLN A 786 34.96 -37.13 47.01
CA GLN A 786 34.04 -36.77 48.09
C GLN A 786 33.36 -37.99 48.72
N THR A 787 33.13 -37.95 50.04
CA THR A 787 32.31 -38.93 50.78
C THR A 787 31.27 -38.22 51.65
N MET A 788 30.27 -38.94 52.18
CA MET A 788 29.31 -38.37 53.15
C MET A 788 29.84 -38.38 54.59
N ASP A 789 31.03 -38.94 54.83
CA ASP A 789 31.73 -38.91 56.12
C ASP A 789 32.64 -37.68 56.28
N ASP A 790 32.62 -36.74 55.32
CA ASP A 790 33.34 -35.47 55.42
C ASP A 790 32.74 -34.60 56.56
N PHE A 791 33.60 -33.91 57.33
CA PHE A 791 33.19 -33.12 58.50
C PHE A 791 33.29 -31.61 58.24
N TYR A 792 32.36 -30.87 58.84
CA TYR A 792 32.26 -29.43 58.76
C TYR A 792 32.27 -28.83 60.14
N VAL A 793 32.74 -27.59 60.23
CA VAL A 793 32.53 -26.75 61.42
C VAL A 793 31.61 -25.60 61.06
N TYR A 794 30.59 -25.34 61.89
CA TYR A 794 29.69 -24.21 61.69
C TYR A 794 29.61 -23.31 62.91
N GLY A 795 29.23 -22.04 62.73
CA GLY A 795 29.10 -21.08 63.84
C GLY A 795 28.44 -19.76 63.46
N ASP A 796 28.33 -18.86 64.43
CA ASP A 796 27.52 -17.63 64.35
C ASP A 796 28.12 -16.55 63.43
N GLY A 797 29.40 -16.64 63.10
CA GLY A 797 30.16 -15.61 62.39
C GLY A 797 31.52 -16.11 61.91
N TYR A 798 32.34 -15.21 61.35
CA TYR A 798 33.72 -15.51 61.02
C TYR A 798 34.62 -14.26 61.08
N THR A 799 35.93 -14.47 61.17
CA THR A 799 36.98 -13.47 60.91
C THR A 799 37.95 -13.97 59.84
N ILE A 800 38.60 -13.05 59.13
CA ILE A 800 39.62 -13.36 58.10
C ILE A 800 41.01 -13.18 58.73
N ASN A 801 41.91 -14.13 58.49
CA ASN A 801 43.31 -14.06 58.92
C ASN A 801 44.20 -13.47 57.81
N ASP A 802 45.39 -12.98 58.18
CA ASP A 802 46.33 -12.32 57.24
C ASP A 802 46.82 -13.23 56.09
N ASP A 803 46.74 -14.56 56.25
CA ASP A 803 47.11 -15.54 55.23
C ASP A 803 45.94 -15.96 54.31
N GLY A 804 44.79 -15.30 54.44
CA GLY A 804 43.60 -15.58 53.62
C GLY A 804 42.73 -16.73 54.11
N THR A 805 43.06 -17.37 55.24
CA THR A 805 42.19 -18.36 55.90
C THR A 805 41.12 -17.71 56.78
N TYR A 806 40.10 -18.46 57.19
CA TYR A 806 38.99 -17.97 58.00
C TYR A 806 38.99 -18.59 59.39
N LYS A 807 38.42 -17.91 60.39
CA LYS A 807 38.14 -18.45 61.71
C LYS A 807 36.65 -18.32 62.03
N ILE A 808 35.97 -19.43 62.32
CA ILE A 808 34.54 -19.42 62.64
C ILE A 808 34.32 -18.91 64.10
N THR A 809 33.21 -18.22 64.36
CA THR A 809 32.80 -17.75 65.69
C THR A 809 31.85 -18.76 66.32
N ASN A 810 32.07 -19.17 67.57
CA ASN A 810 31.26 -20.19 68.27
C ASN A 810 31.10 -21.52 67.49
N PRO A 811 32.22 -22.20 67.17
CA PRO A 811 32.19 -23.41 66.34
C PRO A 811 31.48 -24.61 66.95
N THR A 812 30.75 -25.33 66.11
CA THR A 812 30.18 -26.65 66.36
C THR A 812 30.52 -27.58 65.20
N LEU A 813 30.93 -28.82 65.49
CA LEU A 813 31.24 -29.86 64.49
C LEU A 813 29.97 -30.58 64.05
N ILE A 814 29.92 -30.94 62.77
CA ILE A 814 28.82 -31.70 62.17
C ILE A 814 29.35 -32.52 60.98
N THR A 815 28.80 -33.71 60.74
CA THR A 815 29.15 -34.52 59.57
C THR A 815 28.26 -34.14 58.37
N LYS A 816 28.74 -34.35 57.13
CA LYS A 816 27.92 -34.15 55.90
C LYS A 816 26.64 -35.00 55.93
N ARG A 817 26.70 -36.18 56.55
CA ARG A 817 25.56 -37.08 56.82
C ARG A 817 24.54 -36.44 57.79
N ASP A 818 25.00 -35.78 58.85
CA ASP A 818 24.15 -35.20 59.90
C ASP A 818 23.51 -33.86 59.52
N PHE A 819 23.96 -33.22 58.43
CA PHE A 819 23.30 -32.06 57.85
C PHE A 819 21.79 -32.33 57.74
N TYR A 820 21.39 -33.48 57.24
CA TYR A 820 19.99 -33.79 56.99
C TYR A 820 19.11 -33.82 58.26
N TYR A 821 19.69 -34.06 59.45
CA TYR A 821 18.93 -34.33 60.68
C TYR A 821 19.00 -33.23 61.75
N SER A 822 20.02 -32.35 61.72
CA SER A 822 20.24 -31.29 62.73
C SER A 822 19.99 -29.87 62.19
N TYR A 823 19.06 -29.75 61.24
CA TYR A 823 18.79 -28.54 60.45
C TYR A 823 18.57 -27.25 61.24
N SER A 824 17.77 -27.30 62.31
CA SER A 824 17.44 -26.12 63.12
C SER A 824 18.68 -25.45 63.71
N ASP A 825 19.74 -26.23 63.91
CA ASP A 825 20.86 -25.86 64.77
C ASP A 825 21.89 -25.02 64.01
N TYR A 826 21.92 -25.14 62.68
CA TYR A 826 22.90 -24.49 61.82
C TYR A 826 22.29 -23.55 60.76
N LYS A 827 20.98 -23.31 60.79
CA LYS A 827 20.29 -22.32 59.93
C LYS A 827 20.90 -20.92 60.12
N GLY A 828 21.29 -20.28 59.02
CA GLY A 828 21.89 -18.93 59.05
C GLY A 828 23.28 -18.88 59.69
N LYS A 829 23.99 -20.01 59.75
CA LYS A 829 25.36 -20.11 60.27
C LYS A 829 26.38 -20.16 59.14
N TYR A 830 27.62 -19.82 59.49
CA TYR A 830 28.79 -19.92 58.63
C TYR A 830 29.44 -21.28 58.82
N PHE A 831 29.89 -21.90 57.74
CA PHE A 831 30.46 -23.24 57.69
C PHE A 831 31.90 -23.19 57.17
N GLY A 832 32.76 -24.10 57.58
CA GLY A 832 34.04 -24.32 56.92
C GLY A 832 34.25 -25.79 56.57
N GLU A 833 34.67 -26.03 55.32
CA GLU A 833 35.24 -27.30 54.87
C GLU A 833 36.76 -27.19 55.09
N ASP A 834 37.40 -28.25 55.56
CA ASP A 834 38.82 -28.28 55.94
C ASP A 834 39.18 -27.46 57.18
N LEU A 835 38.96 -28.05 58.35
CA LEU A 835 39.57 -27.66 59.62
C LEU A 835 41.11 -27.79 59.53
N GLN A 836 41.74 -26.77 58.96
CA GLN A 836 43.18 -26.69 58.76
C GLN A 836 43.82 -26.12 60.03
N ILE A 837 43.99 -26.93 61.08
CA ILE A 837 45.03 -26.66 62.07
C ILE A 837 45.86 -27.91 62.36
N ARG A 838 47.02 -27.93 61.71
CA ARG A 838 48.25 -28.48 62.30
C ARG A 838 48.86 -27.41 63.20
N GLU A 839 48.49 -27.40 64.47
CA GLU A 839 49.35 -26.88 65.53
C GLU A 839 49.41 -27.95 66.63
N GLY A 840 50.53 -28.69 66.64
CA GLY A 840 50.76 -29.81 67.55
C GLY A 840 50.76 -31.19 66.86
N ASN A 841 51.42 -32.17 67.51
CA ASN A 841 51.68 -33.53 66.99
C ASN A 841 50.47 -34.48 67.02
N TYR A 842 49.23 -33.98 66.81
CA TYR A 842 48.03 -34.81 66.83
C TYR A 842 47.58 -35.15 65.40
N ASN A 843 47.47 -36.44 65.08
CA ASN A 843 47.18 -36.93 63.73
C ASN A 843 45.91 -37.81 63.76
N SER A 844 44.74 -37.18 63.82
CA SER A 844 43.45 -37.88 63.76
C SER A 844 42.66 -37.41 62.55
N THR A 845 42.14 -38.35 61.76
CA THR A 845 41.28 -38.11 60.58
C THR A 845 39.81 -38.45 60.85
N SER A 846 39.45 -38.86 62.06
CA SER A 846 38.08 -39.25 62.43
C SER A 846 37.33 -38.16 63.22
N TYR A 847 36.00 -38.08 63.02
CA TYR A 847 35.08 -37.18 63.73
C TYR A 847 35.28 -37.18 65.24
N ASP A 848 35.32 -38.37 65.84
CA ASP A 848 35.40 -38.57 67.29
C ASP A 848 36.73 -38.06 67.87
N GLY A 849 37.81 -38.12 67.08
CA GLY A 849 39.10 -37.55 67.47
C GLY A 849 39.10 -36.02 67.48
N TYR A 850 38.41 -35.38 66.53
CA TYR A 850 38.27 -33.91 66.49
C TYR A 850 37.32 -33.39 67.57
N LYS A 851 36.19 -34.08 67.81
CA LYS A 851 35.18 -33.72 68.82
C LYS A 851 35.71 -33.83 70.26
N ASN A 852 36.46 -34.90 70.57
CA ASN A 852 36.94 -35.17 71.93
C ASN A 852 38.32 -34.57 72.25
N GLY A 853 39.10 -34.15 71.24
CA GLY A 853 40.49 -33.69 71.39
C GLY A 853 40.70 -32.19 71.68
N GLY A 854 39.64 -31.39 71.87
CA GLY A 854 39.77 -29.95 72.18
C GLY A 854 40.21 -29.05 71.01
N LEU A 855 40.34 -29.59 69.80
CA LEU A 855 40.79 -28.91 68.58
C LEU A 855 39.78 -27.90 67.99
N ILE A 856 38.50 -27.99 68.39
CA ILE A 856 37.43 -27.02 68.05
C ILE A 856 37.84 -25.57 68.39
N ASN A 857 38.68 -25.34 69.40
CA ASN A 857 39.05 -23.99 69.85
C ASN A 857 39.99 -23.24 68.88
N THR A 858 40.62 -23.93 67.94
CA THR A 858 41.57 -23.34 66.99
C THR A 858 40.85 -22.84 65.73
N ASN A 859 39.87 -23.61 65.24
CA ASN A 859 38.79 -23.23 64.32
C ASN A 859 39.17 -22.48 63.04
N ARG A 860 40.36 -22.75 62.49
CA ARG A 860 40.82 -22.14 61.24
C ARG A 860 40.45 -23.04 60.08
N VAL A 861 39.89 -22.45 59.04
CA VAL A 861 39.40 -23.14 57.84
C VAL A 861 39.91 -22.44 56.59
N SER A 862 40.34 -23.22 55.60
CA SER A 862 40.80 -22.69 54.30
C SER A 862 39.65 -22.31 53.39
N SER A 863 38.46 -22.83 53.66
CA SER A 863 37.27 -22.56 52.87
C SER A 863 36.10 -22.25 53.80
N LEU A 864 35.27 -21.30 53.38
CA LEU A 864 34.19 -20.75 54.18
C LEU A 864 32.92 -20.73 53.33
N PHE A 865 31.84 -21.25 53.89
CA PHE A 865 30.53 -21.39 53.29
C PHE A 865 29.50 -20.70 54.18
N TYR A 866 28.35 -20.35 53.63
CA TYR A 866 27.21 -19.86 54.41
C TYR A 866 26.01 -20.74 54.12
N ASN A 867 25.31 -21.18 55.17
CA ASN A 867 24.14 -22.03 55.03
C ASN A 867 22.89 -21.18 54.80
N LEU A 868 22.26 -21.40 53.66
CA LEU A 868 21.22 -20.55 53.07
C LEU A 868 19.82 -21.18 53.06
N SER A 869 19.61 -22.31 53.73
CA SER A 869 18.35 -23.05 53.62
C SER A 869 17.16 -22.32 54.28
N SER A 870 16.06 -22.18 53.54
CA SER A 870 14.82 -21.50 53.97
C SER A 870 13.73 -22.45 54.48
N GLY A 871 13.95 -23.76 54.44
CA GLY A 871 12.96 -24.77 54.79
C GLY A 871 12.44 -24.74 56.23
N GLY A 872 11.19 -25.20 56.41
CA GLY A 872 10.50 -25.34 57.70
C GLY A 872 11.16 -26.37 58.63
N SER A 873 10.64 -26.45 59.86
CA SER A 873 11.19 -27.19 61.01
C SER A 873 11.30 -28.72 60.88
N SER A 874 10.90 -29.32 59.75
CA SER A 874 10.99 -30.77 59.51
C SER A 874 10.98 -31.10 58.00
N LEU A 875 11.73 -32.13 57.59
CA LEU A 875 11.81 -32.66 56.22
C LEU A 875 10.62 -33.58 55.92
N THR A 876 9.92 -33.33 54.80
CA THR A 876 8.84 -34.19 54.27
C THR A 876 9.09 -34.56 52.81
N VAL A 877 8.45 -35.62 52.32
CA VAL A 877 8.57 -36.10 50.92
C VAL A 877 8.22 -35.03 49.88
N SER A 878 7.40 -34.06 50.27
CA SER A 878 6.99 -32.92 49.42
C SER A 878 8.04 -31.82 49.27
N ASN A 879 9.08 -31.79 50.10
CA ASN A 879 9.99 -30.64 50.22
C ASN A 879 11.46 -30.99 49.95
N TYR A 880 11.76 -32.19 49.41
CA TYR A 880 13.12 -32.71 49.22
C TYR A 880 14.03 -31.78 48.40
N GLN A 881 13.51 -31.00 47.45
CA GLN A 881 14.29 -30.12 46.56
C GLN A 881 14.89 -28.86 47.24
N SER A 882 14.55 -28.57 48.49
CA SER A 882 14.76 -27.23 49.09
C SER A 882 15.92 -27.11 50.10
N TYR A 883 16.70 -28.17 50.37
CA TYR A 883 17.33 -28.30 51.70
C TYR A 883 18.85 -28.24 51.86
N LEU A 884 19.68 -28.11 50.84
CA LEU A 884 21.12 -27.87 51.05
C LEU A 884 21.65 -26.90 50.01
N ALA A 885 21.86 -25.64 50.40
CA ALA A 885 22.58 -24.65 49.59
C ALA A 885 23.75 -24.14 50.42
N PHE A 886 24.90 -24.82 50.33
CA PHE A 886 26.17 -24.29 50.80
C PHE A 886 26.80 -23.55 49.63
N SER A 887 26.99 -22.24 49.78
CA SER A 887 27.76 -21.46 48.82
C SER A 887 29.07 -21.04 49.49
N PRO A 888 30.23 -21.28 48.86
CA PRO A 888 31.46 -20.64 49.30
C PRO A 888 31.23 -19.13 49.43
N ILE A 889 31.69 -18.48 50.50
CA ILE A 889 31.56 -17.02 50.66
C ILE A 889 32.25 -16.28 49.51
N SER A 890 33.33 -16.86 48.96
CA SER A 890 33.97 -16.37 47.74
C SER A 890 33.04 -16.29 46.51
N LYS A 891 31.88 -16.96 46.57
CA LYS A 891 30.82 -16.95 45.54
C LYS A 891 29.56 -16.17 45.95
N ILE A 892 29.50 -15.57 47.15
CA ILE A 892 28.35 -14.74 47.56
C ILE A 892 28.49 -13.34 46.93
N PRO A 893 27.54 -12.92 46.08
CA PRO A 893 27.64 -11.62 45.44
C PRO A 893 27.43 -10.47 46.42
N LYS A 894 28.21 -9.40 46.24
CA LYS A 894 27.99 -8.11 46.90
C LYS A 894 26.97 -7.29 46.15
N PHE A 895 26.13 -6.62 46.91
CA PHE A 895 25.11 -5.70 46.43
C PHE A 895 25.32 -4.32 47.05
N SER A 896 25.11 -3.25 46.29
CA SER A 896 25.31 -1.89 46.75
C SER A 896 24.23 -0.91 46.33
N SER A 897 24.04 0.14 47.13
CA SER A 897 23.08 1.20 46.83
C SER A 897 23.58 2.16 45.74
N SER A 898 24.89 2.24 45.52
CA SER A 898 25.48 3.09 44.47
C SER A 898 26.78 2.50 43.91
N VAL A 899 27.31 3.15 42.89
CA VAL A 899 28.60 2.83 42.26
C VAL A 899 29.40 4.09 41.97
N THR A 900 30.72 3.96 41.94
CA THR A 900 31.65 4.96 41.40
C THR A 900 32.40 4.37 40.22
N TYR A 901 32.87 5.20 39.28
CA TYR A 901 33.62 4.74 38.12
C TYR A 901 34.92 5.52 37.97
N SER A 902 36.06 4.81 37.94
CA SER A 902 37.39 5.39 37.75
C SER A 902 38.34 4.36 37.16
N ASN A 903 39.34 4.80 36.40
CA ASN A 903 40.36 3.91 35.80
C ASN A 903 39.79 2.71 35.01
N GLY A 904 38.67 2.91 34.32
CA GLY A 904 38.03 1.86 33.51
C GLY A 904 37.23 0.82 34.32
N LYS A 905 37.08 0.98 35.63
CA LYS A 905 36.38 0.03 36.51
C LYS A 905 35.29 0.70 37.34
N TYR A 906 34.23 -0.04 37.58
CA TYR A 906 33.25 0.27 38.61
C TYR A 906 33.74 -0.20 39.97
N LYS A 907 33.39 0.57 41.00
CA LYS A 907 33.52 0.20 42.40
C LYS A 907 32.18 0.35 43.12
N LEU A 908 31.73 -0.72 43.77
CA LEU A 908 30.51 -0.73 44.59
C LEU A 908 30.69 0.23 45.77
N SER A 909 29.72 1.13 45.98
CA SER A 909 29.79 2.20 46.98
C SER A 909 28.46 2.42 47.72
N GLY A 910 28.45 3.32 48.71
CA GLY A 910 27.29 3.54 49.57
C GLY A 910 27.11 2.39 50.56
N THR A 911 25.89 1.86 50.66
CA THR A 911 25.59 0.69 51.49
C THR A 911 25.96 -0.56 50.72
N VAL A 912 27.01 -1.28 51.14
CA VAL A 912 27.45 -2.53 50.50
C VAL A 912 27.14 -3.71 51.42
N THR A 913 26.43 -4.72 50.91
CA THR A 913 25.98 -5.89 51.68
C THR A 913 26.23 -7.18 50.88
N ASN A 914 26.63 -8.25 51.56
CA ASN A 914 26.66 -9.59 50.97
C ASN A 914 25.25 -10.16 50.98
N ILE A 915 24.68 -10.48 49.81
CA ILE A 915 23.32 -11.02 49.71
C ILE A 915 23.37 -12.38 49.03
N GLY A 916 23.08 -13.42 49.80
CA GLY A 916 22.89 -14.76 49.26
C GLY A 916 21.54 -14.85 48.55
N LEU A 917 21.57 -14.85 47.22
CA LEU A 917 20.37 -14.88 46.37
C LEU A 917 19.63 -16.23 46.42
N TYR A 918 20.25 -17.27 46.98
CA TYR A 918 19.73 -18.62 47.17
C TYR A 918 18.54 -18.74 48.14
N ASP A 919 18.36 -17.74 49.01
CA ASP A 919 17.17 -17.61 49.85
C ASP A 919 16.33 -16.45 49.32
N THR A 920 15.15 -16.76 48.77
CA THR A 920 14.24 -15.76 48.21
C THR A 920 13.77 -14.73 49.24
N SER A 921 13.85 -15.03 50.55
CA SER A 921 13.57 -14.05 51.61
C SER A 921 14.59 -12.89 51.63
N ASN A 922 15.81 -13.12 51.15
CA ASN A 922 16.86 -12.11 51.05
C ASN A 922 16.67 -11.14 49.88
N ILE A 923 15.77 -11.43 48.93
CA ILE A 923 15.49 -10.54 47.79
C ILE A 923 15.05 -9.16 48.28
N SER A 924 14.29 -9.10 49.39
CA SER A 924 13.88 -7.84 50.02
C SER A 924 15.06 -6.95 50.46
N LYS A 925 16.24 -7.52 50.72
CA LYS A 925 17.45 -6.77 51.09
C LYS A 925 18.07 -6.06 49.88
N VAL A 926 17.80 -6.54 48.67
CA VAL A 926 18.25 -5.94 47.41
C VAL A 926 17.45 -4.66 47.09
N ASN A 927 16.25 -4.48 47.66
CA ASN A 927 15.39 -3.32 47.42
C ASN A 927 16.04 -1.96 47.70
N ASN A 928 17.16 -1.91 48.44
CA ASN A 928 17.94 -0.69 48.67
C ASN A 928 19.41 -0.81 48.18
N THR A 929 19.75 -1.92 47.52
CA THR A 929 21.13 -2.26 47.12
C THR A 929 21.16 -2.92 45.74
N HIS A 930 20.67 -2.24 44.70
CA HIS A 930 20.44 -2.85 43.39
C HIS A 930 21.69 -3.15 42.54
N TYR A 931 22.84 -2.54 42.83
CA TYR A 931 24.06 -2.71 42.03
C TYR A 931 24.87 -3.92 42.47
N THR A 932 25.36 -4.73 41.54
CA THR A 932 26.20 -5.90 41.86
C THR A 932 27.19 -6.22 40.75
N CYS A 933 28.36 -6.73 41.12
CA CYS A 933 29.30 -7.35 40.18
C CYS A 933 29.02 -8.85 39.98
N PHE A 934 27.99 -9.41 40.65
CA PHE A 934 27.74 -10.84 40.79
C PHE A 934 28.95 -11.66 41.28
N THR A 935 29.86 -11.00 42.00
CA THR A 935 31.05 -11.62 42.61
C THR A 935 31.20 -11.13 44.05
N ALA A 936 32.06 -11.80 44.81
CA ALA A 936 32.44 -11.35 46.16
C ALA A 936 33.36 -10.11 46.15
N GLY A 937 33.86 -9.69 44.99
CA GLY A 937 34.64 -8.47 44.81
C GLY A 937 33.78 -7.21 44.83
N ASP A 938 34.38 -6.07 45.16
CA ASP A 938 33.74 -4.74 45.11
C ASP A 938 34.07 -3.97 43.83
N GLU A 939 34.89 -4.52 42.94
CA GLU A 939 35.27 -3.90 41.67
C GLU A 939 34.99 -4.83 40.47
N CYS A 940 34.50 -4.25 39.37
CA CYS A 940 34.26 -4.95 38.13
C CYS A 940 34.37 -4.02 36.91
N SER A 941 34.65 -4.58 35.73
CA SER A 941 34.69 -3.79 34.47
C SER A 941 33.29 -3.35 34.02
N SER A 942 32.28 -4.16 34.32
CA SER A 942 30.86 -3.88 34.10
C SER A 942 30.09 -4.21 35.37
N VAL A 943 29.11 -3.38 35.71
CA VAL A 943 28.24 -3.59 36.88
C VAL A 943 26.83 -3.92 36.43
N TYR A 944 26.10 -4.70 37.22
CA TYR A 944 24.72 -5.06 36.96
C TYR A 944 23.81 -4.30 37.92
N TYR A 945 22.69 -3.79 37.40
CA TYR A 945 21.62 -3.22 38.20
C TYR A 945 20.42 -4.17 38.17
N VAL A 946 20.12 -4.78 39.31
CA VAL A 946 18.99 -5.69 39.49
C VAL A 946 17.70 -4.90 39.63
N TYR A 947 16.69 -5.18 38.81
CA TYR A 947 15.46 -4.38 38.77
C TYR A 947 14.17 -5.18 38.97
N TYR A 948 14.20 -6.52 38.89
CA TYR A 948 13.01 -7.33 39.10
C TYR A 948 13.37 -8.72 39.61
N ALA A 949 12.46 -9.35 40.35
CA ALA A 949 12.58 -10.72 40.82
C ALA A 949 11.26 -11.48 40.65
N ASN A 950 11.33 -12.71 40.17
CA ASN A 950 10.18 -13.60 40.05
C ASN A 950 10.62 -15.06 40.23
N GLY A 951 10.02 -15.75 41.21
CA GLY A 951 10.38 -17.12 41.56
C GLY A 951 11.87 -17.23 41.91
N ASN A 952 12.57 -18.09 41.18
CA ASN A 952 14.01 -18.34 41.33
C ASN A 952 14.86 -17.48 40.36
N TYR A 953 14.30 -16.42 39.79
CA TYR A 953 15.00 -15.59 38.81
C TYR A 953 15.07 -14.14 39.24
N ILE A 954 16.25 -13.55 39.04
CA ILE A 954 16.48 -12.12 39.21
C ILE A 954 16.87 -11.53 37.87
N TYR A 955 16.27 -10.40 37.54
CA TYR A 955 16.44 -9.71 36.26
C TYR A 955 17.27 -8.45 36.48
N SER A 956 18.25 -8.24 35.61
CA SER A 956 19.20 -7.14 35.71
C SER A 956 19.57 -6.55 34.36
N ILE A 957 19.98 -5.29 34.37
CA ILE A 957 20.63 -4.67 33.21
C ILE A 957 22.13 -4.54 33.48
N LYS A 958 22.93 -4.80 32.45
CA LYS A 958 24.37 -4.62 32.51
C LYS A 958 24.73 -3.19 32.11
N LEU A 959 25.45 -2.50 32.98
CA LEU A 959 25.91 -1.13 32.81
C LEU A 959 27.42 -1.12 32.51
N ASN A 960 27.83 -0.27 31.58
CA ASN A 960 29.20 -0.21 31.07
C ASN A 960 29.69 1.24 31.00
N ASN A 961 31.02 1.42 30.94
CA ASN A 961 31.65 2.71 30.62
C ASN A 961 31.25 3.89 31.54
N GLY A 962 31.01 3.62 32.82
CA GLY A 962 30.69 4.64 33.82
C GLY A 962 29.22 5.07 33.86
N GLU A 963 28.35 4.48 33.03
CA GLU A 963 26.90 4.67 33.12
C GLU A 963 26.31 4.14 34.43
N ASN A 964 25.27 4.81 34.94
CA ASN A 964 24.44 4.39 36.07
C ASN A 964 22.98 4.16 35.62
N ILE A 965 22.12 3.66 36.51
CA ILE A 965 20.72 3.35 36.16
C ILE A 965 19.93 4.55 35.63
N SER A 966 20.15 5.76 36.17
CA SER A 966 19.46 6.96 35.71
C SER A 966 19.86 7.32 34.27
N GLY A 967 21.15 7.22 33.95
CA GLY A 967 21.66 7.37 32.59
C GLY A 967 21.09 6.32 31.64
N ALA A 968 21.05 5.06 32.08
CA ALA A 968 20.45 3.97 31.31
C ALA A 968 18.96 4.20 31.03
N LEU A 969 18.17 4.64 32.02
CA LEU A 969 16.74 4.98 31.84
C LEU A 969 16.53 6.11 30.82
N VAL A 970 17.37 7.14 30.86
CA VAL A 970 17.34 8.21 29.86
C VAL A 970 17.67 7.66 28.47
N ASN A 971 18.72 6.86 28.34
CA ASN A 971 19.12 6.26 27.06
C ASN A 971 18.11 5.23 26.53
N MET A 972 17.38 4.54 27.40
CA MET A 972 16.33 3.62 27.01
C MET A 972 15.09 4.36 26.49
N PHE A 973 14.62 5.40 27.19
CA PHE A 973 13.26 5.93 26.99
C PHE A 973 13.17 7.45 26.70
N ASN A 974 14.15 8.26 27.11
CA ASN A 974 14.01 9.73 27.12
C ASN A 974 15.13 10.49 26.38
N SER A 975 16.05 9.82 25.69
CA SER A 975 17.16 10.53 25.03
C SER A 975 16.73 11.13 23.70
N SER A 976 17.07 12.41 23.49
CA SER A 976 16.74 13.18 22.29
C SER A 976 17.62 12.81 21.08
N THR A 977 18.50 11.83 21.21
CA THR A 977 19.31 11.32 20.10
C THR A 977 18.99 9.86 19.77
N THR A 978 17.94 9.29 20.36
CA THR A 978 17.80 7.83 20.50
C THR A 978 16.42 7.32 20.08
N ASN A 979 16.19 7.21 18.77
CA ASN A 979 15.26 6.24 18.19
C ASN A 979 15.96 5.66 16.96
N SER A 980 16.74 4.60 17.16
CA SER A 980 17.57 4.02 16.09
C SER A 980 16.91 2.85 15.36
N LYS A 981 15.85 2.27 15.92
CA LYS A 981 15.18 1.09 15.39
C LYS A 981 13.67 1.28 15.33
N ASP A 982 13.10 0.91 14.18
CA ASP A 982 11.65 0.88 13.98
C ASP A 982 11.03 -0.37 14.61
N SER A 983 9.90 -0.20 15.30
CA SER A 983 9.05 -1.33 15.65
C SER A 983 8.47 -1.98 14.40
N ILE A 984 8.19 -3.28 14.48
CA ILE A 984 7.53 -4.01 13.39
C ILE A 984 6.20 -3.36 13.02
N ILE A 985 5.44 -2.93 14.03
CA ILE A 985 4.15 -2.29 13.81
C ILE A 985 4.28 -0.96 13.06
N LYS A 986 5.33 -0.17 13.33
CA LYS A 986 5.61 1.07 12.59
C LYS A 986 5.88 0.77 11.12
N GLN A 987 6.78 -0.17 10.85
CA GLN A 987 7.13 -0.56 9.48
C GLN A 987 5.89 -0.99 8.69
N LEU A 988 5.00 -1.81 9.28
CA LEU A 988 3.77 -2.26 8.64
C LEU A 988 2.78 -1.13 8.34
N VAL A 989 2.57 -0.22 9.30
CA VAL A 989 1.66 0.92 9.13
C VAL A 989 2.17 1.87 8.04
N GLU A 990 3.48 2.15 8.02
CA GLU A 990 4.11 2.98 6.97
C GLU A 990 4.10 2.29 5.61
N SER A 991 4.23 0.96 5.58
CA SER A 991 4.16 0.17 4.35
C SER A 991 2.76 0.19 3.74
N TRP A 992 1.73 0.04 4.58
CA TRP A 992 0.34 0.18 4.15
C TRP A 992 0.04 1.59 3.64
N TYR A 993 0.56 2.63 4.30
CA TYR A 993 0.43 4.02 3.84
C TYR A 993 1.03 4.21 2.46
N ALA A 994 2.24 3.68 2.22
CA ALA A 994 2.98 3.87 0.97
C ALA A 994 2.15 3.44 -0.26
N HIS A 995 1.36 2.38 -0.13
CA HIS A 995 0.45 1.93 -1.19
C HIS A 995 -0.90 2.65 -1.15
N SER A 996 -1.48 2.81 0.04
CA SER A 996 -2.90 3.19 0.18
C SER A 996 -3.16 4.69 0.16
N LEU A 997 -2.18 5.51 0.57
CA LEU A 997 -2.39 6.93 0.88
C LEU A 997 -1.36 7.89 0.27
N SER A 998 -0.31 7.41 -0.40
CA SER A 998 0.74 8.28 -0.97
C SER A 998 0.21 9.35 -1.93
N SER A 999 -0.79 9.01 -2.76
CA SER A 999 -1.43 9.98 -3.68
C SER A 999 -2.26 11.05 -2.97
N TYR A 1000 -2.49 10.89 -1.66
CA TYR A 1000 -3.32 11.77 -0.84
C TYR A 1000 -2.52 12.51 0.25
N THR A 1001 -1.20 12.37 0.28
CA THR A 1001 -0.33 12.99 1.30
C THR A 1001 -0.51 14.51 1.39
N SER A 1002 -0.81 15.19 0.29
CA SER A 1002 -1.04 16.65 0.25
C SER A 1002 -2.23 17.12 1.09
N TYR A 1003 -3.21 16.23 1.36
CA TYR A 1003 -4.40 16.53 2.17
C TYR A 1003 -4.19 16.22 3.66
N LEU A 1004 -3.10 15.54 4.01
CA LEU A 1004 -2.79 15.12 5.37
C LEU A 1004 -1.88 16.15 6.06
N ALA A 1005 -2.10 16.36 7.35
CA ALA A 1005 -1.32 17.28 8.17
C ALA A 1005 -0.18 16.53 8.85
N ASP A 1006 1.02 17.11 8.82
CA ASP A 1006 2.14 16.63 9.63
C ASP A 1006 1.94 17.11 11.07
N THR A 1007 1.47 16.20 11.92
CA THR A 1007 1.17 16.48 13.33
C THR A 1007 1.77 15.38 14.19
N VAL A 1008 2.06 15.73 15.44
CA VAL A 1008 2.65 14.83 16.41
C VAL A 1008 1.71 13.66 16.72
N TYR A 1009 2.23 12.44 16.62
CA TYR A 1009 1.66 11.22 17.18
C TYR A 1009 2.46 10.90 18.46
N CYS A 1010 1.79 10.92 19.62
CA CYS A 1010 2.49 10.83 20.91
C CYS A 1010 2.63 9.38 21.43
N ASN A 1011 3.86 8.88 21.49
CA ASN A 1011 4.23 7.60 22.09
C ASN A 1011 4.66 7.83 23.54
N ASP A 1012 3.73 8.24 24.40
CA ASP A 1012 4.06 8.66 25.77
C ASP A 1012 4.77 7.56 26.59
N ARG A 1013 6.11 7.65 26.67
CA ARG A 1013 6.98 6.81 27.51
C ARG A 1013 7.24 7.44 28.88
N SER A 1014 6.40 8.38 29.32
CA SER A 1014 6.49 8.91 30.68
C SER A 1014 6.24 7.81 31.70
N ILE A 1015 7.24 7.61 32.55
CA ILE A 1015 7.20 6.60 33.61
C ILE A 1015 6.20 7.02 34.69
N LYS A 1016 5.28 6.11 35.01
CA LYS A 1016 4.31 6.25 36.10
C LYS A 1016 4.85 5.74 37.42
N SER A 1017 5.58 4.62 37.39
CA SER A 1017 6.24 4.04 38.55
C SER A 1017 7.50 3.31 38.11
N LEU A 1018 8.62 3.60 38.77
CA LEU A 1018 9.92 2.98 38.48
C LEU A 1018 10.00 1.52 38.96
N GLY A 1019 9.20 1.12 39.95
CA GLY A 1019 9.32 -0.22 40.54
C GLY A 1019 10.74 -0.48 41.03
N GLY A 1020 11.32 -1.63 40.67
CA GLY A 1020 12.72 -1.92 40.98
C GLY A 1020 13.77 -1.18 40.14
N PHE A 1021 13.39 -0.31 39.19
CA PHE A 1021 14.31 0.59 38.48
C PHE A 1021 14.62 1.88 39.24
N ASP A 1022 14.09 2.08 40.45
CA ASP A 1022 14.30 3.33 41.19
C ASP A 1022 15.77 3.48 41.63
N PRO A 1023 16.50 4.51 41.16
CA PRO A 1023 17.90 4.73 41.53
C PRO A 1023 18.12 4.87 43.04
N ASN A 1024 17.09 5.24 43.81
CA ASN A 1024 17.15 5.43 45.26
C ASN A 1024 16.72 4.19 46.06
N GLY A 1025 16.44 3.07 45.39
CA GLY A 1025 15.90 1.86 45.99
C GLY A 1025 14.43 1.65 45.66
N GLY A 1026 14.05 0.43 45.28
CA GLY A 1026 12.70 0.07 44.86
C GLY A 1026 12.38 -1.40 45.10
N ASN A 1027 11.10 -1.74 45.14
CA ASN A 1027 10.67 -3.12 45.36
C ASN A 1027 10.88 -3.97 44.09
N LEU A 1028 11.69 -5.03 44.17
CA LEU A 1028 11.95 -5.94 43.05
C LEU A 1028 10.74 -6.75 42.56
N TYR A 1029 9.64 -6.80 43.31
CA TYR A 1029 8.37 -7.38 42.84
C TYR A 1029 7.47 -6.35 42.13
N SER A 1030 7.83 -5.07 42.18
CA SER A 1030 7.12 -4.00 41.50
C SER A 1030 7.71 -3.76 40.12
N LEU A 1031 6.83 -3.76 39.12
CA LEU A 1031 7.17 -3.56 37.72
C LEU A 1031 7.27 -2.07 37.35
N LEU A 1032 8.13 -1.77 36.37
CA LEU A 1032 8.18 -0.45 35.73
C LEU A 1032 6.88 -0.25 34.94
N THR A 1033 6.17 0.86 35.16
CA THR A 1033 4.92 1.18 34.46
C THR A 1033 4.98 2.55 33.81
N PHE A 1034 4.17 2.72 32.76
CA PHE A 1034 4.00 3.97 32.03
C PHE A 1034 2.59 4.53 32.24
N ASN A 1035 2.41 5.83 31.98
CA ASN A 1035 1.11 6.49 32.18
C ASN A 1035 0.01 5.92 31.27
N GLY A 1036 0.36 5.64 30.00
CA GLY A 1036 -0.48 5.03 28.98
C GLY A 1036 -1.95 5.48 28.99
N THR A 1037 -2.87 4.57 29.29
CA THR A 1037 -4.33 4.84 29.25
C THR A 1037 -4.86 5.65 30.43
N SER A 1038 -4.08 5.77 31.51
CA SER A 1038 -4.45 6.59 32.67
C SER A 1038 -4.10 8.07 32.49
N ASN A 1039 -3.37 8.42 31.41
CA ASN A 1039 -3.05 9.79 31.08
C ASN A 1039 -4.29 10.52 30.50
N THR A 1040 -4.50 11.76 30.93
CA THR A 1040 -5.50 12.68 30.37
C THR A 1040 -4.86 13.82 29.58
N SER A 1041 -3.53 13.93 29.62
CA SER A 1041 -2.73 14.90 28.87
C SER A 1041 -2.53 14.42 27.43
N LEU A 1042 -2.71 15.31 26.45
CA LEU A 1042 -2.33 15.10 25.05
C LEU A 1042 -0.91 15.60 24.75
N LEU A 1043 -0.20 16.12 25.74
CA LEU A 1043 1.21 16.52 25.63
C LEU A 1043 2.16 15.32 25.68
N CYS A 1044 3.08 15.25 24.71
CA CYS A 1044 4.27 14.41 24.78
C CYS A 1044 5.49 15.26 25.19
N SER A 1045 5.93 15.12 26.45
CA SER A 1045 7.01 15.94 27.00
C SER A 1045 8.36 15.71 26.30
N ASN A 1046 8.67 14.45 25.98
CA ASN A 1046 9.94 14.09 25.34
C ASN A 1046 9.87 14.23 23.82
N GLU A 1047 10.90 14.82 23.21
CA GLU A 1047 10.99 14.95 21.75
C GLU A 1047 11.08 13.61 21.03
N ALA A 1048 11.76 12.64 21.64
CA ALA A 1048 11.85 11.26 21.14
C ALA A 1048 10.52 10.50 21.15
N ASP A 1049 9.47 11.06 21.73
CA ASP A 1049 8.12 10.47 21.75
C ASP A 1049 7.14 11.21 20.82
N ARG A 1050 7.56 12.33 20.21
CA ARG A 1050 6.74 13.18 19.34
C ARG A 1050 6.88 12.79 17.88
N PHE A 1051 6.32 11.64 17.49
CA PHE A 1051 6.47 11.11 16.13
C PHE A 1051 5.81 12.00 15.08
N SER A 1052 6.57 12.43 14.07
CA SER A 1052 6.08 13.23 12.93
C SER A 1052 7.08 13.16 11.77
N VAL A 1053 6.70 13.61 10.58
CA VAL A 1053 7.61 13.66 9.43
C VAL A 1053 8.69 14.73 9.64
N SER A 1054 8.34 15.85 10.27
CA SER A 1054 9.25 16.97 10.54
C SER A 1054 10.17 16.78 11.76
N ASN A 1055 9.90 15.81 12.65
CA ASN A 1055 10.75 15.57 13.82
C ASN A 1055 11.88 14.59 13.52
N SER A 1056 13.11 15.09 13.41
CA SER A 1056 14.31 14.28 13.17
C SER A 1056 14.67 13.29 14.29
N VAL A 1057 14.19 13.50 15.51
CA VAL A 1057 14.46 12.63 16.68
C VAL A 1057 13.47 11.47 16.78
N ALA A 1058 12.24 11.69 16.32
CA ALA A 1058 11.18 10.68 16.27
C ALA A 1058 10.59 10.66 14.85
N PRO A 1059 11.38 10.26 13.84
CA PRO A 1059 11.00 10.43 12.45
C PRO A 1059 9.93 9.42 12.04
N LEU A 1060 8.93 9.92 11.32
CA LEU A 1060 8.03 9.11 10.51
C LEU A 1060 8.36 9.30 9.04
N LYS A 1061 8.27 8.21 8.26
CA LYS A 1061 8.36 8.29 6.79
C LYS A 1061 7.13 8.95 6.19
N TYR A 1062 5.97 8.76 6.82
CA TYR A 1062 4.67 9.28 6.39
C TYR A 1062 3.87 9.80 7.60
N PRO A 1063 2.93 10.75 7.43
CA PRO A 1063 2.17 11.34 8.53
C PRO A 1063 1.06 10.38 9.03
N ILE A 1064 1.44 9.23 9.57
CA ILE A 1064 0.56 8.15 10.04
C ILE A 1064 1.09 7.56 11.36
N GLY A 1065 0.17 7.16 12.24
CA GLY A 1065 0.54 6.51 13.50
C GLY A 1065 -0.56 5.60 14.02
N LEU A 1066 -0.55 5.36 15.33
CA LEU A 1066 -1.60 4.62 16.05
C LEU A 1066 -2.26 5.52 17.10
N LEU A 1067 -3.43 5.10 17.56
CA LEU A 1067 -4.15 5.80 18.63
C LEU A 1067 -3.34 5.73 19.93
N SER A 1068 -3.12 6.87 20.59
CA SER A 1068 -2.50 6.89 21.92
C SER A 1068 -3.47 6.47 23.02
N GLY A 1069 -2.94 6.04 24.17
CA GLY A 1069 -3.74 5.72 25.35
C GLY A 1069 -4.58 6.89 25.84
N ALA A 1070 -4.01 8.11 25.82
CA ALA A 1070 -4.72 9.34 26.19
C ALA A 1070 -5.88 9.66 25.24
N GLU A 1071 -5.68 9.52 23.92
CA GLU A 1071 -6.73 9.73 22.93
C GLU A 1071 -7.84 8.68 23.02
N ALA A 1072 -7.49 7.41 23.25
CA ALA A 1072 -8.47 6.36 23.50
C ALA A 1072 -9.29 6.62 24.78
N ASN A 1073 -8.65 7.18 25.81
CA ASN A 1073 -9.31 7.56 27.05
C ASN A 1073 -10.33 8.71 26.84
N LEU A 1074 -10.01 9.69 25.98
CA LEU A 1074 -10.93 10.80 25.65
C LEU A 1074 -12.30 10.35 25.14
N LEU A 1075 -12.36 9.23 24.41
CA LEU A 1075 -13.61 8.69 23.87
C LEU A 1075 -14.62 8.27 24.97
N GLY A 1076 -14.16 8.07 26.21
CA GLY A 1076 -15.00 7.97 27.42
C GLY A 1076 -15.77 6.66 27.60
N ASN A 1077 -16.17 5.97 26.53
CA ASN A 1077 -17.02 4.79 26.59
C ASN A 1077 -16.54 3.64 25.68
N ASN A 1078 -16.75 2.40 26.14
CA ASN A 1078 -16.33 1.19 25.43
C ASN A 1078 -16.98 1.08 24.05
N LYS A 1079 -18.26 1.43 23.90
CA LYS A 1079 -18.99 1.35 22.63
C LYS A 1079 -18.35 2.17 21.52
N VAL A 1080 -17.82 3.35 21.83
CA VAL A 1080 -17.15 4.23 20.85
C VAL A 1080 -15.79 3.64 20.42
N ARG A 1081 -15.09 3.00 21.35
CA ARG A 1081 -13.79 2.35 21.11
C ARG A 1081 -13.89 0.98 20.45
N ALA A 1082 -15.02 0.30 20.61
CA ALA A 1082 -15.23 -1.06 20.17
C ALA A 1082 -15.07 -1.18 18.66
N SER A 1083 -14.38 -2.24 18.24
CA SER A 1083 -14.23 -2.59 16.82
C SER A 1083 -14.63 -4.04 16.56
N GLY A 1084 -15.02 -4.80 17.57
CA GLY A 1084 -15.21 -6.25 17.46
C GLY A 1084 -13.89 -7.03 17.37
N SER A 1085 -12.75 -6.34 17.31
CA SER A 1085 -11.40 -6.92 17.28
C SER A 1085 -10.48 -6.20 18.28
N LYS A 1086 -9.54 -6.94 18.88
CA LYS A 1086 -8.54 -6.37 19.79
C LYS A 1086 -7.46 -5.65 18.99
N TYR A 1087 -7.23 -4.36 19.23
CA TYR A 1087 -6.27 -3.57 18.45
C TYR A 1087 -5.24 -2.81 19.30
N TRP A 1088 -4.08 -2.58 18.70
CA TRP A 1088 -2.96 -1.89 19.31
C TRP A 1088 -3.21 -0.41 19.58
N LEU A 1089 -2.73 0.06 20.73
CA LEU A 1089 -2.48 1.47 20.99
C LEU A 1089 -0.98 1.74 20.88
N MET A 1090 -0.61 2.99 20.62
CA MET A 1090 0.80 3.39 20.54
C MET A 1090 1.48 3.39 21.91
N SER A 1091 0.71 3.59 23.00
CA SER A 1091 1.27 3.77 24.35
C SER A 1091 1.72 2.47 25.02
N PRO A 1092 2.96 2.42 25.54
CA PRO A 1092 3.45 1.27 26.30
C PRO A 1092 2.77 1.15 27.67
N SER A 1093 2.84 -0.04 28.26
CA SER A 1093 2.22 -0.34 29.55
C SER A 1093 3.25 -0.60 30.65
N SER A 1094 4.13 -1.58 30.47
CA SER A 1094 5.03 -1.99 31.56
C SER A 1094 6.21 -2.88 31.13
N LEU A 1095 7.22 -2.99 32.01
CA LEU A 1095 8.30 -3.97 31.96
C LEU A 1095 8.20 -4.92 33.15
N THR A 1096 8.03 -6.23 32.90
CA THR A 1096 7.97 -7.27 33.94
C THR A 1096 9.02 -8.34 33.66
N GLY A 1097 10.15 -8.29 34.36
CA GLY A 1097 11.32 -9.13 34.04
C GLY A 1097 11.88 -8.77 32.66
N THR A 1098 11.81 -9.70 31.70
CA THR A 1098 12.12 -9.45 30.28
C THR A 1098 10.88 -9.23 29.41
N SER A 1099 9.67 -9.30 29.99
CA SER A 1099 8.41 -9.19 29.26
C SER A 1099 7.97 -7.73 29.14
N ILE A 1100 7.77 -7.27 27.92
CA ILE A 1100 7.31 -5.92 27.60
C ILE A 1100 5.80 -5.94 27.31
N GLY A 1101 5.06 -5.13 28.05
CA GLY A 1101 3.63 -4.95 27.90
C GLY A 1101 3.28 -3.69 27.10
N GLN A 1102 2.33 -3.82 26.18
CA GLN A 1102 1.78 -2.74 25.37
C GLN A 1102 0.26 -2.66 25.58
N PHE A 1103 -0.29 -1.44 25.61
CA PHE A 1103 -1.73 -1.26 25.75
C PHE A 1103 -2.49 -1.63 24.48
N VAL A 1104 -3.67 -2.21 24.66
CA VAL A 1104 -4.64 -2.50 23.60
C VAL A 1104 -6.03 -2.02 24.00
N VAL A 1105 -6.87 -1.86 22.99
CA VAL A 1105 -8.31 -1.82 23.17
C VAL A 1105 -8.87 -3.21 22.89
N GLU A 1106 -9.64 -3.76 23.84
CA GLU A 1106 -10.31 -5.04 23.67
C GLU A 1106 -11.37 -4.99 22.55
N ALA A 1107 -11.79 -6.15 22.04
CA ALA A 1107 -12.84 -6.23 21.01
C ALA A 1107 -14.13 -5.50 21.40
N THR A 1108 -14.47 -5.53 22.69
CA THR A 1108 -15.63 -4.85 23.30
C THR A 1108 -15.39 -3.37 23.59
N GLY A 1109 -14.19 -2.84 23.33
CA GLY A 1109 -13.80 -1.46 23.58
C GLY A 1109 -13.23 -1.18 24.97
N THR A 1110 -13.05 -2.20 25.82
CA THR A 1110 -12.42 -2.04 27.13
C THR A 1110 -11.01 -1.49 27.00
N LEU A 1111 -10.74 -0.41 27.73
CA LEU A 1111 -9.44 0.24 27.88
C LEU A 1111 -8.78 -0.31 29.17
N ASN A 1112 -7.44 -0.35 29.24
CA ASN A 1112 -6.61 -0.94 30.33
C ASN A 1112 -6.21 -2.41 30.17
N SER A 1113 -6.48 -3.03 29.02
CA SER A 1113 -5.89 -4.32 28.71
C SER A 1113 -4.45 -4.15 28.25
N THR A 1114 -3.57 -4.99 28.78
CA THR A 1114 -2.15 -5.04 28.41
C THR A 1114 -1.84 -6.42 27.87
N VAL A 1115 -1.09 -6.48 26.78
CA VAL A 1115 -0.63 -7.72 26.18
C VAL A 1115 0.86 -7.62 25.87
N SER A 1116 1.52 -8.77 25.77
CA SER A 1116 2.92 -8.83 25.39
C SER A 1116 3.10 -8.30 23.96
N ILE A 1117 4.19 -7.55 23.71
CA ILE A 1117 4.51 -6.98 22.39
C ILE A 1117 4.66 -8.02 21.28
N ASN A 1118 4.92 -9.28 21.63
CA ASN A 1118 5.04 -10.41 20.71
C ASN A 1118 3.72 -11.15 20.44
N SER A 1119 2.60 -10.70 21.03
CA SER A 1119 1.28 -11.24 20.72
C SER A 1119 0.73 -10.57 19.45
N SER A 1120 0.14 -11.32 18.53
CA SER A 1120 -0.46 -10.72 17.34
C SER A 1120 -1.82 -10.08 17.64
N ASN A 1121 -2.00 -8.80 17.29
CA ASN A 1121 -3.26 -8.07 17.44
C ASN A 1121 -3.54 -7.19 16.21
N TYR A 1122 -4.77 -6.68 16.10
CA TYR A 1122 -5.22 -5.89 14.95
C TYR A 1122 -4.63 -4.47 14.94
N ILE A 1123 -4.49 -3.94 13.74
CA ILE A 1123 -3.87 -2.65 13.48
C ILE A 1123 -4.92 -1.67 12.97
N ARG A 1124 -5.11 -0.57 13.69
CA ARG A 1124 -6.01 0.53 13.28
C ARG A 1124 -5.21 1.82 13.16
N PRO A 1125 -4.78 2.20 11.95
CA PRO A 1125 -3.99 3.39 11.77
C PRO A 1125 -4.78 4.67 12.07
N VAL A 1126 -4.05 5.70 12.47
CA VAL A 1126 -4.56 7.04 12.72
C VAL A 1126 -3.87 8.00 11.77
N ILE A 1127 -4.66 8.88 11.16
CA ILE A 1127 -4.19 9.97 10.30
C ILE A 1127 -4.70 11.30 10.85
N THR A 1128 -4.08 12.39 10.41
CA THR A 1128 -4.59 13.75 10.61
C THR A 1128 -4.89 14.38 9.27
N LEU A 1129 -6.14 14.76 9.06
CA LEU A 1129 -6.59 15.42 7.84
C LEU A 1129 -6.60 16.94 8.04
N LYS A 1130 -6.13 17.69 7.05
CA LYS A 1130 -6.07 19.16 7.11
C LYS A 1130 -7.44 19.75 7.40
N GLY A 1131 -7.54 20.60 8.42
CA GLY A 1131 -8.84 21.16 8.85
C GLY A 1131 -9.39 22.24 7.92
N SER A 1132 -8.57 22.74 6.99
CA SER A 1132 -8.97 23.67 5.94
C SER A 1132 -9.75 23.00 4.80
N LEU A 1133 -9.83 21.67 4.77
CA LEU A 1133 -10.57 20.96 3.73
C LEU A 1133 -12.08 21.16 3.90
N ILE A 1134 -12.71 21.52 2.78
CA ILE A 1134 -14.14 21.81 2.71
C ILE A 1134 -14.93 20.50 2.62
N LEU A 1135 -16.04 20.43 3.36
CA LEU A 1135 -17.02 19.36 3.25
C LEU A 1135 -17.81 19.49 1.94
N VAL A 1136 -17.83 18.40 1.18
CA VAL A 1136 -18.58 18.25 -0.06
C VAL A 1136 -20.01 17.78 0.24
N SER A 1137 -20.15 16.83 1.16
CA SER A 1137 -21.43 16.23 1.54
C SER A 1137 -21.33 15.45 2.85
N GLY A 1138 -22.46 14.90 3.30
CA GLY A 1138 -22.55 13.99 4.44
C GLY A 1138 -23.05 14.65 5.72
N ASP A 1139 -23.56 13.82 6.63
CA ASP A 1139 -24.00 14.19 7.98
C ASP A 1139 -23.23 13.44 9.07
N GLY A 1140 -22.21 12.66 8.67
CA GLY A 1140 -21.38 11.87 9.57
C GLY A 1140 -21.98 10.53 9.98
N SER A 1141 -23.17 10.18 9.50
CA SER A 1141 -23.75 8.86 9.71
C SER A 1141 -23.04 7.79 8.89
N VAL A 1142 -23.19 6.52 9.27
CA VAL A 1142 -22.61 5.41 8.51
C VAL A 1142 -23.15 5.32 7.07
N THR A 1143 -24.39 5.71 6.83
CA THR A 1143 -25.01 5.70 5.49
C THR A 1143 -24.76 6.97 4.69
N SER A 1144 -24.36 8.06 5.34
CA SER A 1144 -24.07 9.35 4.72
C SER A 1144 -22.85 10.00 5.40
N PRO A 1145 -21.68 9.36 5.33
CA PRO A 1145 -20.46 9.85 5.98
C PRO A 1145 -20.04 11.19 5.39
N TYR A 1146 -19.30 11.99 6.16
CA TYR A 1146 -18.72 13.23 5.65
C TYR A 1146 -17.74 12.94 4.51
N VAL A 1147 -17.87 13.67 3.40
CA VAL A 1147 -16.95 13.59 2.25
C VAL A 1147 -16.21 14.91 2.15
N VAL A 1148 -14.89 14.87 2.09
CA VAL A 1148 -14.02 16.06 1.97
C VAL A 1148 -13.60 16.30 0.54
N SER A 1149 -13.41 17.58 0.18
CA SER A 1149 -12.93 17.97 -1.15
C SER A 1149 -11.49 17.54 -1.33
N THR A 1150 -11.24 16.72 -2.35
CA THR A 1150 -9.91 16.28 -2.79
C THR A 1150 -9.53 16.87 -4.16
N ASN A 1151 -10.18 17.95 -4.57
CA ASN A 1151 -9.84 18.70 -5.79
C ASN A 1151 -8.49 19.39 -5.69
#